data_AF-A0A927AGZ0-F1
#
_entry.id   AF-A0A927AGZ0-F1
#
_cell.length_a   1.000
_cell.length_b   1.000
_cell.length_c   1.000
_cell.angle_alpha   90.00
_cell.angle_beta   90.00
_cell.angle_gamma   90.00
#
_symmetry.space_group_name_H-M   'P 1'
#
loop_
_entity.id
_entity.type
_entity.pdbx_description
1 polymer ?
#
loop_
_entity_poly.entity_id
_entity_poly.type
_entity_poly.pdbx_seq_one_letter_code
_entity_poly.pdbx_strand_id
1 'polypeptide(L)'
;MTKFISRLKDLSGKFNAGVSNEPVETPVGNKEEPVDTPIDGKEQDEGHADASRHRRELKRNLLRLKRFSTQELPKIVKKPFTGENPLHHQRRFWIGLGVGGGAIALLTAAWSLESSLPDTSDALTLMRPETLTIKASNNKILQQIGPATRETLKIDKIPKQLIQAFIAIEDRRFYKHQGVDYQGVLRAAFSNLIARDVVEGGSTITQQLARMVFLDQERSVWRKLKEVRTAQKIENENTKDQILERYLNLVYLGEGAYGVADAAWVYFSKPVYELTLSEMATLAAIPPAPNQYSPIKNPQVIKERRNLVLQQMHLAGFITAAEAEKAIADTLITKPSRPKRLERFAPYFTEYIQQELPKHVSPAAIKAGGLTVETTLKPEWQEAAEKAVIETVENSGRGQNFEQAALVALDPRTGEIRAMVGGKDFYKQQFNRVTQAQRQPGSTFKAFVYTTAMAAGFTPYRGYLDAPYKVDGYTPKNYSEEYRGWISMRDALIGSINTVAVKVLVDVGWDTVIDVAHKMGIESELKPTYSTALGASEVNLLELTSAYGTFATKGMHTKNYGIRRILDRRGNVIYEAKFKPDRVLQEDTSAIMTWLLRGVVNEGTGRAAALDDRPVAGKTGTSDEARDLWFIGYIPQMVAGVWLGNDDNKPTWGASSTAAYTWNKFMAEVVKDIPVEKFPERPTELEGRKAQLTIKPIKPKSIFSGSIISKNSDDDDTPRRSRSRRATDSDDSSSEETPRRRRYRTSSVQSSESAPRRRRRRSQEVQPQEESRPRYRRSRRQVSTNSQSQESSSNSSRRYRRSRRQASTSSQESAPVRRSVRRRASSDSTSSTAQPRRRRTYNSAPTAPRAPRRTADAAPPPAPPAARKEN
;
A
#
# COMPACT_ATOMS: atom_id res chain seq x y z
N MET A 1 -7.39 31.20 -56.80
CA MET A 1 -6.69 32.08 -55.83
C MET A 1 -7.65 33.01 -55.07
N THR A 2 -8.53 33.77 -55.74
CA THR A 2 -9.41 34.77 -55.10
C THR A 2 -10.26 34.23 -53.93
N LYS A 3 -10.89 33.05 -54.08
CA LYS A 3 -11.64 32.37 -52.99
C LYS A 3 -10.79 31.90 -51.79
N PHE A 4 -9.45 31.89 -51.91
CA PHE A 4 -8.52 31.62 -50.80
C PHE A 4 -8.19 32.91 -50.04
N ILE A 5 -8.02 34.01 -50.78
CA ILE A 5 -7.78 35.36 -50.23
C ILE A 5 -9.01 35.87 -49.45
N SER A 6 -10.25 35.59 -49.90
CA SER A 6 -11.45 35.96 -49.14
C SER A 6 -11.54 35.23 -47.79
N ARG A 7 -11.29 33.91 -47.76
CA ARG A 7 -11.27 33.12 -46.50
C ARG A 7 -10.21 33.59 -45.51
N LEU A 8 -9.07 34.10 -45.98
CA LEU A 8 -8.04 34.69 -45.11
C LEU A 8 -8.48 36.04 -44.51
N LYS A 9 -9.30 36.84 -45.22
CA LYS A 9 -9.93 38.03 -44.62
C LYS A 9 -10.95 37.64 -43.54
N ASP A 10 -11.84 36.67 -43.81
CA ASP A 10 -12.85 36.21 -42.83
C ASP A 10 -12.22 35.71 -41.52
N LEU A 11 -11.06 35.03 -41.61
CA LEU A 11 -10.32 34.55 -40.44
C LEU A 11 -9.66 35.68 -39.62
N SER A 12 -9.27 36.79 -40.25
CA SER A 12 -8.73 37.95 -39.53
C SER A 12 -9.81 38.72 -38.75
N GLY A 13 -11.05 38.77 -39.26
CA GLY A 13 -12.15 39.50 -38.61
C GLY A 13 -12.66 38.87 -37.31
N LYS A 14 -12.42 37.57 -37.08
CA LYS A 14 -12.94 36.83 -35.91
C LYS A 14 -12.02 36.78 -34.70
N PHE A 15 -10.85 37.43 -34.76
CA PHE A 15 -9.94 37.56 -33.61
C PHE A 15 -10.04 38.90 -32.87
N ASN A 16 -10.89 39.83 -33.34
CA ASN A 16 -10.89 41.23 -32.88
C ASN A 16 -12.25 41.71 -32.33
N ALA A 17 -13.11 40.78 -31.91
CA ALA A 17 -14.40 41.06 -31.28
C ALA A 17 -14.54 40.18 -30.02
N GLY A 18 -14.21 40.73 -28.85
CA GLY A 18 -14.14 39.95 -27.61
C GLY A 18 -13.76 40.66 -26.32
N VAL A 19 -13.62 41.99 -26.30
CA VAL A 19 -13.50 42.79 -25.06
C VAL A 19 -14.35 44.04 -25.19
N SER A 20 -15.44 44.09 -24.44
CA SER A 20 -16.25 45.29 -24.20
C SER A 20 -15.96 45.80 -22.79
N ASN A 21 -15.45 47.02 -22.66
CA ASN A 21 -15.26 47.65 -21.36
C ASN A 21 -16.55 48.37 -20.92
N GLU A 22 -17.07 48.03 -19.74
CA GLU A 22 -17.72 48.99 -18.84
C GLU A 22 -17.28 48.71 -17.39
N PRO A 23 -17.33 49.70 -16.48
CA PRO A 23 -16.54 49.68 -15.25
C PRO A 23 -17.34 49.30 -14.00
N VAL A 24 -16.62 48.80 -12.98
CA VAL A 24 -17.06 48.80 -11.57
C VAL A 24 -15.88 49.23 -10.69
N GLU A 25 -16.16 50.02 -9.67
CA GLU A 25 -15.18 50.70 -8.81
C GLU A 25 -14.53 49.76 -7.77
N THR A 26 -13.36 50.17 -7.24
CA THR A 26 -12.90 49.81 -5.88
C THR A 26 -11.99 50.93 -5.33
N PRO A 27 -11.92 51.14 -4.00
CA PRO A 27 -11.57 52.44 -3.42
C PRO A 27 -10.07 52.64 -3.07
N VAL A 28 -9.78 53.85 -2.60
CA VAL A 28 -8.46 54.44 -2.30
C VAL A 28 -7.87 53.97 -0.96
N GLY A 29 -6.54 53.83 -0.89
CA GLY A 29 -5.74 53.82 0.34
C GLY A 29 -4.64 52.73 0.34
N ASN A 30 -3.39 52.99 0.76
CA ASN A 30 -2.77 54.27 1.11
C ASN A 30 -1.23 54.21 0.83
N LYS A 31 -0.52 55.34 1.00
CA LYS A 31 0.94 55.45 0.78
C LYS A 31 1.76 54.75 1.87
N GLU A 32 3.01 54.38 1.56
CA GLU A 32 4.20 54.85 2.29
C GLU A 32 5.51 54.63 1.48
N GLU A 33 6.63 55.20 1.94
CA GLU A 33 7.87 55.43 1.17
C GLU A 33 8.98 54.39 1.46
N PRO A 34 9.98 54.21 0.56
CA PRO A 34 11.09 53.30 0.78
C PRO A 34 12.17 53.89 1.69
N VAL A 35 12.73 53.07 2.59
CA VAL A 35 13.96 53.37 3.33
C VAL A 35 15.15 52.67 2.65
N ASP A 36 16.21 53.43 2.43
CA ASP A 36 17.46 52.99 1.79
C ASP A 36 18.55 52.72 2.85
N THR A 37 19.34 51.65 2.70
CA THR A 37 20.80 51.56 3.00
C THR A 37 21.36 50.15 2.74
N PRO A 38 22.68 49.99 2.47
CA PRO A 38 23.27 48.72 1.99
C PRO A 38 24.31 48.09 2.95
N ILE A 39 24.90 46.93 2.58
CA ILE A 39 26.37 46.63 2.53
C ILE A 39 26.68 45.15 2.17
N ASP A 40 27.90 44.92 1.65
CA ASP A 40 28.56 43.71 1.11
C ASP A 40 28.23 42.29 1.62
N GLY A 41 28.45 41.32 0.71
CA GLY A 41 28.63 39.90 1.01
C GLY A 41 28.91 39.03 -0.24
N LYS A 42 30.19 38.74 -0.54
CA LYS A 42 30.63 37.91 -1.69
C LYS A 42 30.11 36.46 -1.55
N GLU A 43 29.39 35.89 -2.52
CA GLU A 43 29.82 35.46 -3.86
C GLU A 43 30.74 34.21 -3.84
N GLN A 44 30.13 33.04 -4.11
CA GLN A 44 30.76 31.84 -4.70
C GLN A 44 29.63 30.94 -5.27
N ASP A 45 29.38 30.99 -6.59
CA ASP A 45 28.44 30.09 -7.27
C ASP A 45 28.77 29.95 -8.77
N GLU A 46 29.60 28.96 -9.14
CA GLU A 46 29.97 28.68 -10.53
C GLU A 46 28.93 27.79 -11.25
N GLY A 47 27.76 28.34 -11.56
CA GLY A 47 26.64 27.58 -12.16
C GLY A 47 25.97 28.14 -13.42
N HIS A 48 26.11 29.44 -13.73
CA HIS A 48 25.19 30.13 -14.67
C HIS A 48 25.84 30.93 -15.82
N ALA A 49 27.08 30.61 -16.18
CA ALA A 49 27.79 31.32 -17.25
C ALA A 49 27.18 31.15 -18.66
N ASP A 50 26.72 29.94 -19.02
CA ASP A 50 26.56 29.57 -20.44
C ASP A 50 25.24 30.04 -21.09
N ALA A 51 24.10 29.84 -20.42
CA ALA A 51 22.79 30.32 -20.88
C ALA A 51 22.76 31.86 -21.08
N SER A 52 23.61 32.59 -20.36
CA SER A 52 23.77 34.04 -20.49
C SER A 52 24.62 34.44 -21.71
N ARG A 53 25.63 33.63 -22.09
CA ARG A 53 26.45 33.85 -23.30
C ARG A 53 25.59 33.72 -24.57
N HIS A 54 24.84 32.62 -24.69
CA HIS A 54 24.05 32.34 -25.90
C HIS A 54 23.00 33.43 -26.19
N ARG A 55 22.32 33.94 -25.15
CA ARG A 55 21.39 35.09 -25.29
C ARG A 55 22.09 36.40 -25.68
N ARG A 56 23.34 36.62 -25.25
CA ARG A 56 24.14 37.81 -25.60
C ARG A 56 24.64 37.74 -27.06
N GLU A 57 25.02 36.56 -27.56
CA GLU A 57 25.36 36.36 -28.98
C GLU A 57 24.16 36.53 -29.91
N LEU A 58 23.01 35.94 -29.57
CA LEU A 58 21.76 36.14 -30.33
C LEU A 58 21.39 37.63 -30.45
N LYS A 59 21.49 38.40 -29.35
CA LYS A 59 21.28 39.87 -29.41
C LYS A 59 22.33 40.58 -30.29
N ARG A 60 23.62 40.21 -30.21
CA ARG A 60 24.67 40.81 -31.07
C ARG A 60 24.43 40.51 -32.54
N ASN A 61 24.04 39.28 -32.90
CA ASN A 61 23.80 38.89 -34.29
C ASN A 61 22.53 39.54 -34.87
N LEU A 62 21.45 39.65 -34.08
CA LEU A 62 20.25 40.42 -34.45
C LEU A 62 20.54 41.92 -34.66
N LEU A 63 21.42 42.51 -33.85
CA LEU A 63 21.86 43.91 -34.02
C LEU A 63 22.77 44.09 -35.24
N ARG A 64 23.63 43.11 -35.56
CA ARG A 64 24.43 43.08 -36.80
C ARG A 64 23.52 43.05 -38.04
N LEU A 65 22.52 42.17 -38.05
CA LEU A 65 21.52 42.08 -39.12
C LEU A 65 20.71 43.38 -39.29
N LYS A 66 20.28 44.03 -38.20
CA LYS A 66 19.61 45.34 -38.30
C LYS A 66 20.49 46.44 -38.88
N ARG A 67 21.79 46.48 -38.55
CA ARG A 67 22.73 47.47 -39.14
C ARG A 67 22.99 47.23 -40.64
N PHE A 68 23.19 45.96 -41.05
CA PHE A 68 23.31 45.63 -42.48
C PHE A 68 22.08 46.02 -43.31
N SER A 69 20.89 46.02 -42.71
CA SER A 69 19.65 46.41 -43.37
C SER A 69 19.43 47.93 -43.50
N THR A 70 20.29 48.80 -42.95
CA THR A 70 19.94 50.23 -42.77
C THR A 70 20.99 51.29 -43.16
N GLN A 71 22.21 50.93 -43.58
CA GLN A 71 23.26 51.95 -43.87
C GLN A 71 24.07 51.83 -45.18
N GLU A 72 24.01 50.73 -45.95
CA GLU A 72 24.92 50.51 -47.11
C GLU A 72 24.21 50.34 -48.48
N LEU A 73 23.01 50.88 -48.65
CA LEU A 73 22.34 51.03 -49.95
C LEU A 73 21.52 52.32 -49.96
N PRO A 74 22.09 53.47 -50.37
CA PRO A 74 21.85 53.91 -51.75
C PRO A 74 22.95 54.81 -52.36
N LYS A 75 23.81 54.27 -53.24
CA LYS A 75 24.67 55.13 -54.09
C LYS A 75 25.17 54.55 -55.43
N ILE A 76 24.47 53.56 -56.01
CA ILE A 76 24.70 53.14 -57.41
C ILE A 76 23.61 53.70 -58.33
N VAL A 77 23.99 54.79 -59.00
CA VAL A 77 23.59 55.26 -60.34
C VAL A 77 22.13 55.05 -60.79
N LYS A 78 21.45 56.18 -60.98
CA LYS A 78 20.22 56.33 -61.78
C LYS A 78 20.38 55.69 -63.17
N LYS A 79 19.62 54.62 -63.46
CA LYS A 79 18.91 54.46 -64.73
C LYS A 79 17.45 54.22 -64.42
N PRO A 80 16.49 54.93 -65.04
CA PRO A 80 15.08 54.59 -64.87
C PRO A 80 14.86 53.22 -65.49
N PHE A 81 14.22 52.30 -64.76
CA PHE A 81 13.93 50.97 -65.26
C PHE A 81 12.65 51.01 -66.12
N THR A 82 12.75 51.67 -67.28
CA THR A 82 11.70 51.77 -68.31
C THR A 82 11.50 50.42 -68.99
N GLY A 83 10.84 49.50 -68.29
CA GLY A 83 10.39 48.22 -68.79
C GLY A 83 8.98 47.95 -68.28
N GLU A 84 8.00 48.02 -69.17
CA GLU A 84 6.56 48.14 -68.87
C GLU A 84 5.90 46.87 -68.29
N ASN A 85 6.70 45.90 -67.84
CA ASN A 85 6.23 44.65 -67.27
C ASN A 85 6.42 44.65 -65.75
N PRO A 86 5.35 44.84 -64.93
CA PRO A 86 5.46 44.71 -63.47
C PRO A 86 6.01 43.34 -63.08
N LEU A 87 6.74 43.28 -61.96
CA LEU A 87 7.54 42.11 -61.55
C LEU A 87 6.76 40.78 -61.56
N HIS A 88 5.44 40.81 -61.30
CA HIS A 88 4.57 39.64 -61.33
C HIS A 88 4.30 39.06 -62.75
N HIS A 89 4.72 39.70 -63.84
CA HIS A 89 4.71 39.08 -65.18
C HIS A 89 6.01 38.32 -65.49
N GLN A 90 7.09 38.53 -64.74
CA GLN A 90 8.33 37.77 -64.93
C GLN A 90 8.22 36.40 -64.25
N ARG A 91 8.36 35.29 -65.01
CA ARG A 91 8.36 33.93 -64.44
C ARG A 91 9.36 33.76 -63.28
N ARG A 92 10.50 34.47 -63.33
CA ARG A 92 11.53 34.46 -62.27
C ARG A 92 11.03 34.98 -60.93
N PHE A 93 10.07 35.93 -60.90
CA PHE A 93 9.46 36.42 -59.65
C PHE A 93 8.61 35.34 -58.98
N TRP A 94 7.73 34.67 -59.73
CA TRP A 94 6.92 33.57 -59.18
C TRP A 94 7.75 32.34 -58.80
N ILE A 95 8.83 32.04 -59.54
CA ILE A 95 9.80 31.02 -59.14
C ILE A 95 10.49 31.42 -57.84
N GLY A 96 10.95 32.66 -57.70
CA GLY A 96 11.55 33.17 -56.45
C GLY A 96 10.58 33.16 -55.27
N LEU A 97 9.32 33.55 -55.49
CA LEU A 97 8.25 33.51 -54.48
C LEU A 97 7.91 32.06 -54.09
N GLY A 98 7.88 31.13 -55.05
CA GLY A 98 7.62 29.71 -54.81
C GLY A 98 8.77 29.02 -54.07
N VAL A 99 10.03 29.31 -54.44
CA VAL A 99 11.22 28.80 -53.74
C VAL A 99 11.36 29.41 -52.35
N GLY A 100 11.15 30.73 -52.19
CA GLY A 100 11.19 31.41 -50.90
C GLY A 100 10.06 30.96 -49.97
N GLY A 101 8.82 30.87 -50.48
CA GLY A 101 7.68 30.33 -49.75
C GLY A 101 7.85 28.86 -49.39
N GLY A 102 8.41 28.05 -50.29
CA GLY A 102 8.77 26.66 -50.04
C GLY A 102 9.86 26.50 -48.97
N ALA A 103 10.89 27.34 -48.99
CA ALA A 103 11.93 27.38 -47.96
C ALA A 103 11.36 27.79 -46.60
N ILE A 104 10.48 28.80 -46.54
CA ILE A 104 9.77 29.20 -45.31
C ILE A 104 8.83 28.09 -44.81
N ALA A 105 8.14 27.38 -45.71
CA ALA A 105 7.31 26.24 -45.35
C ALA A 105 8.14 25.06 -44.80
N LEU A 106 9.31 24.78 -45.40
CA LEU A 106 10.26 23.77 -44.90
C LEU A 106 10.89 24.17 -43.55
N LEU A 107 11.24 25.44 -43.36
CA LEU A 107 11.77 25.96 -42.10
C LEU A 107 10.72 25.97 -40.99
N THR A 108 9.48 26.35 -41.28
CA THR A 108 8.39 26.30 -40.29
C THR A 108 7.95 24.87 -39.99
N ALA A 109 7.97 23.95 -40.97
CA ALA A 109 7.78 22.52 -40.74
C ALA A 109 8.92 21.90 -39.90
N ALA A 110 10.18 22.24 -40.19
CA ALA A 110 11.33 21.77 -39.42
C ALA A 110 11.34 22.32 -37.98
N TRP A 111 10.99 23.59 -37.80
CA TRP A 111 10.83 24.22 -36.49
C TRP A 111 9.66 23.61 -35.70
N SER A 112 8.50 23.41 -36.35
CA SER A 112 7.34 22.75 -35.74
C SER A 112 7.59 21.28 -35.39
N LEU A 113 8.40 20.57 -36.18
CA LEU A 113 8.88 19.23 -35.85
C LEU A 113 9.72 19.29 -34.58
N GLU A 114 10.77 20.12 -34.57
CA GLU A 114 11.73 20.24 -33.47
C GLU A 114 11.06 20.69 -32.16
N SER A 115 10.22 21.73 -32.22
CA SER A 115 9.44 22.23 -31.07
C SER A 115 8.36 21.27 -30.58
N SER A 116 8.13 20.16 -31.29
CA SER A 116 7.22 19.09 -30.89
C SER A 116 7.89 17.73 -30.74
N LEU A 117 9.23 17.68 -30.69
CA LEU A 117 9.97 16.54 -30.17
C LEU A 117 9.86 16.54 -28.63
N PRO A 118 9.75 15.36 -28.00
CA PRO A 118 9.88 15.26 -26.55
C PRO A 118 11.34 15.46 -26.13
N ASP A 119 11.54 15.83 -24.87
CA ASP A 119 12.89 15.82 -24.32
C ASP A 119 13.38 14.38 -24.07
N THR A 120 14.66 14.14 -24.29
CA THR A 120 15.28 12.80 -24.42
C THR A 120 16.44 12.57 -23.45
N SER A 121 16.81 13.61 -22.70
CA SER A 121 17.56 13.54 -21.43
C SER A 121 17.07 12.37 -20.55
N ASP A 122 15.75 12.23 -20.41
CA ASP A 122 15.08 11.19 -19.62
C ASP A 122 14.92 9.83 -20.34
N ALA A 123 15.51 9.59 -21.53
CA ALA A 123 15.28 8.36 -22.31
C ALA A 123 15.62 7.06 -21.56
N LEU A 124 16.61 7.12 -20.66
CA LEU A 124 17.02 5.99 -19.81
C LEU A 124 16.25 5.88 -18.49
N THR A 125 15.51 6.91 -18.08
CA THR A 125 14.68 6.89 -16.86
C THR A 125 13.21 6.60 -17.18
N LEU A 126 12.67 7.16 -18.28
CA LEU A 126 11.23 7.26 -18.55
C LEU A 126 10.49 5.92 -18.52
N MET A 127 9.59 5.76 -17.54
CA MET A 127 8.76 4.57 -17.36
C MET A 127 7.60 4.51 -18.37
N ARG A 128 7.17 3.28 -18.69
CA ARG A 128 6.03 3.02 -19.59
C ARG A 128 4.74 3.65 -19.03
N PRO A 129 3.88 4.25 -19.88
CA PRO A 129 2.56 4.74 -19.49
C PRO A 129 1.68 3.66 -18.83
N GLU A 130 0.66 4.10 -18.10
CA GLU A 130 -0.32 3.25 -17.40
C GLU A 130 0.27 2.28 -16.34
N THR A 131 1.57 2.37 -16.03
CA THR A 131 2.20 1.56 -14.98
C THR A 131 2.16 2.21 -13.60
N LEU A 132 2.06 1.39 -12.56
CA LEU A 132 2.23 1.80 -11.15
C LEU A 132 3.16 0.79 -10.46
N THR A 133 4.24 1.25 -9.84
CA THR A 133 5.17 0.42 -9.05
C THR A 133 5.15 0.87 -7.60
N ILE A 134 4.75 -0.01 -6.68
CA ILE A 134 4.75 0.26 -5.23
C ILE A 134 5.96 -0.43 -4.60
N LYS A 135 6.81 0.31 -3.90
CA LYS A 135 8.02 -0.17 -3.20
C LYS A 135 7.87 -0.04 -1.69
N ALA A 136 8.43 -0.99 -0.93
CA ALA A 136 8.66 -0.87 0.52
C ALA A 136 9.81 0.09 0.85
N SER A 137 10.00 0.36 2.14
CA SER A 137 11.06 1.26 2.64
C SER A 137 12.48 0.78 2.34
N ASN A 138 12.67 -0.53 2.07
CA ASN A 138 13.93 -1.15 1.66
C ASN A 138 14.05 -1.33 0.12
N ASN A 139 13.21 -0.64 -0.66
CA ASN A 139 13.07 -0.76 -2.12
C ASN A 139 12.56 -2.13 -2.66
N LYS A 140 12.20 -3.11 -1.81
CA LYS A 140 11.50 -4.33 -2.24
C LYS A 140 10.21 -3.93 -2.96
N ILE A 141 10.03 -4.34 -4.21
CA ILE A 141 8.81 -4.07 -4.98
C ILE A 141 7.69 -4.94 -4.41
N LEU A 142 6.61 -4.30 -3.96
CA LEU A 142 5.46 -4.94 -3.32
C LEU A 142 4.38 -5.33 -4.34
N GLN A 143 4.17 -4.47 -5.33
CA GLN A 143 3.20 -4.64 -6.41
C GLN A 143 3.64 -3.85 -7.64
N GLN A 144 3.39 -4.40 -8.82
CA GLN A 144 3.45 -3.69 -10.09
C GLN A 144 2.11 -3.87 -10.83
N ILE A 145 1.59 -2.79 -11.40
CA ILE A 145 0.34 -2.75 -12.18
C ILE A 145 0.65 -2.21 -13.57
N GLY A 146 -0.15 -2.63 -14.56
CA GLY A 146 -0.03 -2.17 -15.95
C GLY A 146 1.06 -2.92 -16.74
N PRO A 147 1.46 -2.39 -17.91
CA PRO A 147 2.43 -3.00 -18.81
C PRO A 147 3.88 -2.80 -18.33
N ALA A 148 4.19 -3.22 -17.10
CA ALA A 148 5.49 -2.99 -16.44
C ALA A 148 6.48 -4.14 -16.66
N THR A 149 7.74 -3.80 -16.95
CA THR A 149 8.91 -4.67 -16.79
C THR A 149 9.08 -5.04 -15.31
N ARG A 150 9.16 -6.33 -14.98
CA ARG A 150 9.36 -6.78 -13.59
C ARG A 150 10.84 -6.96 -13.28
N GLU A 151 11.60 -7.52 -14.20
CA GLU A 151 13.02 -7.77 -14.02
C GLU A 151 13.83 -6.89 -14.99
N THR A 152 14.58 -5.95 -14.43
CA THR A 152 15.52 -5.12 -15.19
C THR A 152 16.94 -5.64 -14.99
N LEU A 153 17.69 -5.80 -16.08
CA LEU A 153 19.06 -6.28 -16.09
C LEU A 153 19.98 -5.25 -16.74
N LYS A 154 21.16 -5.04 -16.14
CA LYS A 154 22.25 -4.33 -16.82
C LYS A 154 22.76 -5.14 -18.00
N ILE A 155 23.29 -4.47 -19.03
CA ILE A 155 23.77 -5.09 -20.27
C ILE A 155 24.86 -6.15 -20.01
N ASP A 156 25.68 -5.97 -18.97
CA ASP A 156 26.71 -6.92 -18.55
C ASP A 156 26.16 -8.23 -17.94
N LYS A 157 24.87 -8.25 -17.57
CA LYS A 157 24.15 -9.44 -17.07
C LYS A 157 23.30 -10.12 -18.15
N ILE A 158 23.23 -9.56 -19.35
CA ILE A 158 22.55 -10.16 -20.49
C ILE A 158 23.59 -10.95 -21.32
N PRO A 159 23.34 -12.22 -21.70
CA PRO A 159 24.31 -13.00 -22.46
C PRO A 159 24.68 -12.35 -23.78
N LYS A 160 25.97 -12.36 -24.13
CA LYS A 160 26.47 -11.79 -25.40
C LYS A 160 25.74 -12.36 -26.62
N GLN A 161 25.47 -13.67 -26.65
CA GLN A 161 24.71 -14.32 -27.72
C GLN A 161 23.25 -13.85 -27.81
N LEU A 162 22.59 -13.50 -26.69
CA LEU A 162 21.24 -12.91 -26.71
C LEU A 162 21.26 -11.49 -27.29
N ILE A 163 22.22 -10.67 -26.86
CA ILE A 163 22.44 -9.32 -27.39
C ILE A 163 22.71 -9.39 -28.91
N GLN A 164 23.59 -10.31 -29.32
CA GLN A 164 23.91 -10.59 -30.72
C GLN A 164 22.72 -11.11 -31.54
N ALA A 165 21.82 -11.90 -30.95
CA ALA A 165 20.62 -12.38 -31.63
C ALA A 165 19.68 -11.22 -32.02
N PHE A 166 19.42 -10.30 -31.09
CA PHE A 166 18.62 -9.09 -31.36
C PHE A 166 19.31 -8.18 -32.39
N ILE A 167 20.62 -7.95 -32.28
CA ILE A 167 21.38 -7.19 -33.28
C ILE A 167 21.27 -7.85 -34.67
N ALA A 168 21.43 -9.17 -34.77
CA ALA A 168 21.46 -9.86 -36.06
C ALA A 168 20.14 -9.73 -36.85
N ILE A 169 18.98 -9.75 -36.17
CA ILE A 169 17.67 -9.74 -36.82
C ILE A 169 16.99 -8.36 -36.88
N GLU A 170 17.13 -7.51 -35.86
CA GLU A 170 16.48 -6.19 -35.83
C GLU A 170 17.37 -5.09 -36.42
N ASP A 171 18.70 -5.14 -36.20
CA ASP A 171 19.59 -4.03 -36.53
C ASP A 171 21.07 -4.45 -36.68
N ARG A 172 21.37 -5.18 -37.77
CA ARG A 172 22.71 -5.77 -38.03
C ARG A 172 23.84 -4.73 -38.09
N ARG A 173 23.52 -3.43 -38.12
CA ARG A 173 24.49 -2.33 -38.18
C ARG A 173 24.32 -1.32 -37.04
N PHE A 174 23.70 -1.74 -35.94
CA PHE A 174 23.47 -0.92 -34.74
C PHE A 174 24.68 -0.06 -34.36
N TYR A 175 25.85 -0.65 -34.13
CA TYR A 175 27.08 0.08 -33.76
C TYR A 175 27.72 0.94 -34.87
N LYS A 176 27.13 1.02 -36.08
CA LYS A 176 27.71 1.70 -37.27
C LYS A 176 26.87 2.87 -37.81
N HIS A 177 25.71 3.18 -37.22
CA HIS A 177 24.86 4.30 -37.63
C HIS A 177 24.59 5.28 -36.48
N GLN A 178 24.03 6.46 -36.80
CA GLN A 178 23.59 7.49 -35.84
C GLN A 178 22.06 7.64 -35.90
N GLY A 179 21.37 6.95 -35.02
CA GLY A 179 19.90 6.86 -34.87
C GLY A 179 19.19 6.07 -35.97
N VAL A 180 19.63 6.21 -37.22
CA VAL A 180 18.98 5.69 -38.43
C VAL A 180 20.00 5.08 -39.38
N ASP A 181 19.83 3.81 -39.76
CA ASP A 181 20.61 3.22 -40.85
C ASP A 181 20.02 3.62 -42.21
N TYR A 182 20.47 4.76 -42.73
CA TYR A 182 20.05 5.27 -44.05
C TYR A 182 20.31 4.30 -45.20
N GLN A 183 21.43 3.57 -45.20
CA GLN A 183 21.72 2.59 -46.27
C GLN A 183 20.96 1.28 -46.04
N GLY A 184 20.58 0.97 -44.80
CA GLY A 184 19.63 -0.10 -44.47
C GLY A 184 18.22 0.22 -44.98
N VAL A 185 17.75 1.46 -44.81
CA VAL A 185 16.49 1.96 -45.36
C VAL A 185 16.49 1.94 -46.90
N LEU A 186 17.56 2.41 -47.56
CA LEU A 186 17.67 2.35 -49.02
C LEU A 186 17.64 0.90 -49.56
N ARG A 187 18.37 0.00 -48.90
CA ARG A 187 18.40 -1.44 -49.23
C ARG A 187 17.01 -2.08 -49.08
N ALA A 188 16.32 -1.82 -47.97
CA ALA A 188 14.97 -2.33 -47.72
C ALA A 188 13.92 -1.74 -48.69
N ALA A 189 14.06 -0.46 -49.06
CA ALA A 189 13.20 0.15 -50.08
C ALA A 189 13.38 -0.51 -51.45
N PHE A 190 14.61 -0.85 -51.84
CA PHE A 190 14.91 -1.54 -53.09
C PHE A 190 14.40 -2.99 -53.09
N SER A 191 14.61 -3.75 -52.00
CA SER A 191 14.09 -5.12 -51.90
C SER A 191 12.56 -5.18 -51.92
N ASN A 192 11.89 -4.28 -51.20
CA ASN A 192 10.44 -4.24 -51.13
C ASN A 192 9.81 -3.77 -52.46
N LEU A 193 10.48 -2.88 -53.21
CA LEU A 193 10.07 -2.47 -54.55
C LEU A 193 10.15 -3.64 -55.55
N ILE A 194 11.20 -4.47 -55.48
CA ILE A 194 11.36 -5.66 -56.32
C ILE A 194 10.32 -6.74 -55.96
N ALA A 195 10.15 -7.01 -54.67
CA ALA A 195 9.23 -8.03 -54.18
C ALA A 195 7.74 -7.65 -54.30
N ARG A 196 7.43 -6.35 -54.47
CA ARG A 196 6.08 -5.76 -54.40
C ARG A 196 5.35 -5.97 -53.06
N ASP A 197 6.09 -6.32 -52.01
CA ASP A 197 5.59 -6.55 -50.65
C ASP A 197 6.65 -6.12 -49.60
N VAL A 198 6.27 -6.00 -48.34
CA VAL A 198 7.13 -5.56 -47.23
C VAL A 198 7.96 -6.74 -46.70
N VAL A 199 8.97 -7.15 -47.46
CA VAL A 199 9.87 -8.27 -47.12
C VAL A 199 10.86 -7.88 -46.02
N GLU A 200 11.37 -6.64 -46.02
CA GLU A 200 12.28 -6.12 -44.99
C GLU A 200 11.75 -4.88 -44.25
N GLY A 201 11.94 -4.86 -42.93
CA GLY A 201 11.65 -3.73 -42.06
C GLY A 201 12.87 -2.85 -41.81
N GLY A 202 12.96 -1.69 -42.46
CA GLY A 202 14.05 -0.74 -42.27
C GLY A 202 13.90 0.17 -41.04
N SER A 203 13.82 -0.38 -39.81
CA SER A 203 13.70 0.42 -38.56
C SER A 203 14.64 -0.06 -37.46
N THR A 204 15.60 0.81 -37.10
CA THR A 204 16.68 0.55 -36.12
C THR A 204 16.17 0.28 -34.71
N ILE A 205 16.98 -0.39 -33.89
CA ILE A 205 16.70 -0.62 -32.45
C ILE A 205 16.38 0.71 -31.74
N THR A 206 17.11 1.78 -32.07
CA THR A 206 16.91 3.12 -31.50
C THR A 206 15.58 3.75 -31.93
N GLN A 207 15.15 3.57 -33.18
CA GLN A 207 13.80 3.98 -33.62
C GLN A 207 12.69 3.19 -32.91
N GLN A 208 12.91 1.90 -32.67
CA GLN A 208 11.96 1.09 -31.90
C GLN A 208 11.89 1.54 -30.43
N LEU A 209 13.03 1.87 -29.81
CA LEU A 209 13.07 2.44 -28.46
C LEU A 209 12.34 3.80 -28.41
N ALA A 210 12.64 4.72 -29.33
CA ALA A 210 11.95 6.00 -29.44
C ALA A 210 10.42 5.83 -29.56
N ARG A 211 9.98 4.88 -30.38
CA ARG A 211 8.55 4.53 -30.53
C ARG A 211 7.92 3.92 -29.28
N MET A 212 8.65 3.15 -28.48
CA MET A 212 8.11 2.54 -27.24
C MET A 212 8.06 3.51 -26.06
N VAL A 213 8.94 4.51 -26.03
CA VAL A 213 9.14 5.40 -24.87
C VAL A 213 8.42 6.74 -25.04
N PHE A 214 8.44 7.31 -26.25
CA PHE A 214 8.16 8.73 -26.46
C PHE A 214 6.96 9.07 -27.36
N LEU A 215 6.36 8.10 -28.06
CA LEU A 215 5.41 8.36 -29.13
C LEU A 215 4.13 7.51 -28.99
N ASP A 216 2.97 8.16 -29.12
CA ASP A 216 1.67 7.49 -29.15
C ASP A 216 1.52 6.55 -30.37
N GLN A 217 0.56 5.63 -30.34
CA GLN A 217 0.48 4.54 -31.33
C GLN A 217 -0.04 4.95 -32.73
N GLU A 218 -0.33 6.23 -32.97
CA GLU A 218 -0.94 6.72 -34.21
C GLU A 218 -0.11 6.43 -35.47
N ARG A 219 -0.72 5.80 -36.48
CA ARG A 219 -0.04 5.48 -37.75
C ARG A 219 -0.01 6.69 -38.71
N SER A 220 0.79 7.70 -38.39
CA SER A 220 1.03 8.86 -39.27
C SER A 220 2.48 8.97 -39.75
N VAL A 221 2.67 9.55 -40.95
CA VAL A 221 4.00 9.89 -41.50
C VAL A 221 4.73 10.87 -40.57
N TRP A 222 3.99 11.82 -39.97
CA TRP A 222 4.53 12.78 -39.01
C TRP A 222 5.11 12.09 -37.77
N ARG A 223 4.42 11.07 -37.23
CA ARG A 223 4.95 10.27 -36.12
C ARG A 223 6.23 9.51 -36.52
N LYS A 224 6.33 8.96 -37.74
CA LYS A 224 7.56 8.29 -38.20
C LYS A 224 8.72 9.30 -38.42
N LEU A 225 8.43 10.55 -38.79
CA LEU A 225 9.43 11.61 -38.85
C LEU A 225 9.92 12.05 -37.45
N LYS A 226 9.02 12.07 -36.45
CA LYS A 226 9.41 12.20 -35.03
C LYS A 226 10.26 11.00 -34.57
N GLU A 227 9.84 9.77 -34.86
CA GLU A 227 10.59 8.54 -34.55
C GLU A 227 12.03 8.57 -35.08
N VAL A 228 12.22 9.11 -36.29
CA VAL A 228 13.55 9.39 -36.89
C VAL A 228 14.35 10.41 -36.07
N ARG A 229 13.80 11.61 -35.82
CA ARG A 229 14.52 12.68 -35.09
C ARG A 229 14.80 12.33 -33.63
N THR A 230 13.82 11.75 -32.93
CA THR A 230 13.97 11.30 -31.54
C THR A 230 15.03 10.20 -31.43
N ALA A 231 15.11 9.26 -32.39
CA ALA A 231 16.19 8.26 -32.39
C ALA A 231 17.58 8.87 -32.58
N GLN A 232 17.71 9.91 -33.42
CA GLN A 232 18.97 10.65 -33.58
C GLN A 232 19.34 11.39 -32.28
N LYS A 233 18.39 12.08 -31.64
CA LYS A 233 18.65 12.81 -30.40
C LYS A 233 19.04 11.87 -29.24
N ILE A 234 18.35 10.74 -29.10
CA ILE A 234 18.71 9.67 -28.13
C ILE A 234 20.16 9.21 -28.31
N GLU A 235 20.64 8.99 -29.54
CA GLU A 235 22.03 8.55 -29.79
C GLU A 235 23.09 9.64 -29.68
N ASN A 236 22.72 10.91 -29.77
CA ASN A 236 23.63 12.01 -29.46
C ASN A 236 23.84 12.16 -27.94
N GLU A 237 22.89 11.69 -27.13
CA GLU A 237 22.83 11.87 -25.67
C GLU A 237 23.20 10.59 -24.88
N ASN A 238 23.16 9.41 -25.52
CA ASN A 238 23.30 8.11 -24.85
C ASN A 238 24.17 7.14 -25.66
N THR A 239 24.95 6.31 -24.98
CA THR A 239 25.77 5.28 -25.62
C THR A 239 24.93 4.15 -26.21
N LYS A 240 25.48 3.45 -27.22
CA LYS A 240 24.85 2.27 -27.85
C LYS A 240 24.47 1.20 -26.83
N ASP A 241 25.35 0.93 -25.87
CA ASP A 241 25.15 -0.08 -24.83
C ASP A 241 23.97 0.29 -23.90
N GLN A 242 23.86 1.56 -23.49
CA GLN A 242 22.72 2.05 -22.70
C GLN A 242 21.39 1.99 -23.48
N ILE A 243 21.41 2.31 -24.77
CA ILE A 243 20.24 2.23 -25.65
C ILE A 243 19.79 0.78 -25.82
N LEU A 244 20.75 -0.14 -25.99
CA LEU A 244 20.50 -1.57 -26.13
C LEU A 244 20.02 -2.20 -24.82
N GLU A 245 20.61 -1.81 -23.68
CA GLU A 245 20.11 -2.14 -22.34
C GLU A 245 18.66 -1.69 -22.18
N ARG A 246 18.35 -0.43 -22.51
CA ARG A 246 17.00 0.13 -22.37
C ARG A 246 16.00 -0.57 -23.29
N TYR A 247 16.39 -0.87 -24.53
CA TYR A 247 15.56 -1.62 -25.47
C TYR A 247 15.29 -3.05 -24.98
N LEU A 248 16.32 -3.80 -24.59
CA LEU A 248 16.20 -5.20 -24.14
C LEU A 248 15.42 -5.33 -22.82
N ASN A 249 15.36 -4.27 -22.00
CA ASN A 249 14.51 -4.22 -20.80
C ASN A 249 13.07 -3.75 -21.08
N LEU A 250 12.79 -3.07 -22.19
CA LEU A 250 11.46 -2.51 -22.48
C LEU A 250 10.69 -3.21 -23.62
N VAL A 251 11.35 -3.97 -24.49
CA VAL A 251 10.71 -4.62 -25.65
C VAL A 251 9.57 -5.55 -25.21
N TYR A 252 8.39 -5.43 -25.82
CA TYR A 252 7.26 -6.32 -25.52
C TYR A 252 7.43 -7.65 -26.26
N LEU A 253 7.44 -8.74 -25.50
CA LEU A 253 7.73 -10.08 -26.02
C LEU A 253 6.56 -11.06 -25.86
N GLY A 254 5.32 -10.57 -25.74
CA GLY A 254 4.14 -11.42 -25.67
C GLY A 254 3.78 -11.89 -24.24
N GLU A 255 2.60 -12.47 -24.07
CA GLU A 255 2.04 -12.99 -22.80
C GLU A 255 2.21 -12.07 -21.55
N GLY A 256 2.27 -10.75 -21.75
CA GLY A 256 2.50 -9.78 -20.66
C GLY A 256 3.95 -9.64 -20.17
N ALA A 257 4.93 -10.22 -20.88
CA ALA A 257 6.35 -10.07 -20.63
C ALA A 257 6.92 -8.81 -21.30
N TYR A 258 7.54 -7.95 -20.51
CA TYR A 258 8.21 -6.72 -20.98
C TYR A 258 9.69 -6.79 -20.62
N GLY A 259 10.54 -6.83 -21.65
CA GLY A 259 11.97 -7.09 -21.53
C GLY A 259 12.33 -8.58 -21.60
N VAL A 260 13.59 -8.86 -21.97
CA VAL A 260 14.10 -10.22 -22.19
C VAL A 260 14.11 -11.09 -20.93
N ALA A 261 14.25 -10.49 -19.75
CA ALA A 261 14.27 -11.21 -18.47
C ALA A 261 12.87 -11.72 -18.07
N ASP A 262 11.85 -10.84 -18.17
CA ASP A 262 10.44 -11.24 -18.04
C ASP A 262 10.09 -12.36 -19.04
N ALA A 263 10.58 -12.29 -20.28
CA ALA A 263 10.27 -13.27 -21.33
C ALA A 263 10.98 -14.62 -21.14
N ALA A 264 12.26 -14.61 -20.73
CA ALA A 264 13.00 -15.82 -20.36
C ALA A 264 12.28 -16.61 -19.25
N TRP A 265 11.76 -15.90 -18.25
CA TRP A 265 10.94 -16.48 -17.21
C TRP A 265 9.60 -17.01 -17.74
N VAL A 266 8.82 -16.16 -18.44
CA VAL A 266 7.46 -16.49 -18.90
C VAL A 266 7.43 -17.67 -19.87
N TYR A 267 8.43 -17.81 -20.74
CA TYR A 267 8.46 -18.89 -21.75
C TYR A 267 9.24 -20.14 -21.33
N PHE A 268 10.25 -20.02 -20.45
CA PHE A 268 11.18 -21.14 -20.15
C PHE A 268 11.39 -21.42 -18.65
N SER A 269 10.77 -20.65 -17.74
CA SER A 269 11.08 -20.63 -16.28
C SER A 269 12.55 -20.29 -15.94
N LYS A 270 13.32 -19.72 -16.87
CA LYS A 270 14.77 -19.54 -16.72
C LYS A 270 15.17 -18.08 -16.46
N PRO A 271 16.26 -17.82 -15.72
CA PRO A 271 16.99 -16.56 -15.83
C PRO A 271 17.72 -16.49 -17.19
N VAL A 272 18.03 -15.28 -17.67
CA VAL A 272 18.59 -15.10 -19.03
C VAL A 272 19.91 -15.85 -19.27
N TYR A 273 20.72 -16.08 -18.23
CA TYR A 273 22.03 -16.74 -18.33
C TYR A 273 21.95 -18.27 -18.39
N GLU A 274 20.77 -18.87 -18.24
CA GLU A 274 20.51 -20.33 -18.42
C GLU A 274 19.87 -20.66 -19.78
N LEU A 275 19.70 -19.66 -20.65
CA LEU A 275 19.10 -19.84 -21.97
C LEU A 275 20.07 -20.51 -22.96
N THR A 276 19.57 -21.45 -23.75
CA THR A 276 20.31 -22.01 -24.89
C THR A 276 20.33 -21.03 -26.06
N LEU A 277 21.24 -21.22 -27.03
CA LEU A 277 21.28 -20.42 -28.27
C LEU A 277 19.95 -20.45 -29.05
N SER A 278 19.26 -21.59 -29.03
CA SER A 278 17.92 -21.79 -29.60
C SER A 278 16.85 -20.98 -28.87
N GLU A 279 16.86 -20.97 -27.53
CA GLU A 279 15.94 -20.14 -26.73
C GLU A 279 16.25 -18.63 -26.86
N MET A 280 17.53 -18.25 -26.91
CA MET A 280 17.96 -16.85 -27.13
C MET A 280 17.53 -16.33 -28.51
N ALA A 281 17.73 -17.12 -29.57
CA ALA A 281 17.25 -16.80 -30.91
C ALA A 281 15.71 -16.79 -31.00
N THR A 282 15.03 -17.61 -30.19
CA THR A 282 13.57 -17.55 -30.06
C THR A 282 13.12 -16.22 -29.46
N LEU A 283 13.74 -15.73 -28.38
CA LEU A 283 13.35 -14.43 -27.80
C LEU A 283 13.56 -13.26 -28.78
N ALA A 284 14.66 -13.28 -29.54
CA ALA A 284 14.93 -12.29 -30.59
C ALA A 284 14.00 -12.38 -31.81
N ALA A 285 13.32 -13.51 -32.03
CA ALA A 285 12.39 -13.69 -33.15
C ALA A 285 10.98 -13.09 -32.91
N ILE A 286 10.64 -12.75 -31.67
CA ILE A 286 9.29 -12.32 -31.23
C ILE A 286 8.91 -10.84 -31.57
N PRO A 287 9.80 -9.82 -31.45
CA PRO A 287 9.43 -8.41 -31.45
C PRO A 287 8.54 -7.91 -32.62
N PRO A 288 8.69 -8.37 -33.87
CA PRO A 288 7.90 -7.83 -35.00
C PRO A 288 6.39 -8.08 -34.88
N ALA A 289 5.97 -9.18 -34.24
CA ALA A 289 4.56 -9.51 -34.03
C ALA A 289 4.36 -10.45 -32.82
N PRO A 290 4.46 -9.97 -31.56
CA PRO A 290 4.61 -10.83 -30.40
C PRO A 290 3.46 -11.82 -30.13
N ASN A 291 2.24 -11.48 -30.57
CA ASN A 291 1.09 -12.40 -30.47
C ASN A 291 1.14 -13.51 -31.53
N GLN A 292 1.70 -13.25 -32.71
CA GLN A 292 1.85 -14.22 -33.80
C GLN A 292 3.07 -15.11 -33.57
N TYR A 293 4.17 -14.54 -33.07
CA TYR A 293 5.41 -15.24 -32.78
C TYR A 293 5.50 -15.83 -31.36
N SER A 294 4.40 -15.87 -30.60
CA SER A 294 4.34 -16.45 -29.25
C SER A 294 4.66 -17.97 -29.28
N PRO A 295 5.74 -18.43 -28.61
CA PRO A 295 6.16 -19.83 -28.60
C PRO A 295 5.13 -20.83 -28.09
N ILE A 296 4.18 -20.37 -27.27
CA ILE A 296 3.14 -21.20 -26.66
C ILE A 296 1.95 -21.37 -27.61
N LYS A 297 1.66 -20.36 -28.44
CA LYS A 297 0.46 -20.33 -29.30
C LYS A 297 0.74 -20.86 -30.71
N ASN A 298 1.87 -20.47 -31.30
CA ASN A 298 2.20 -20.75 -32.70
C ASN A 298 3.60 -21.39 -32.85
N PRO A 299 3.85 -22.58 -32.28
CA PRO A 299 5.18 -23.18 -32.17
C PRO A 299 5.92 -23.37 -33.50
N GLN A 300 5.22 -23.64 -34.61
CA GLN A 300 5.87 -23.79 -35.92
C GLN A 300 6.31 -22.43 -36.51
N VAL A 301 5.44 -21.41 -36.44
CA VAL A 301 5.70 -20.07 -36.96
C VAL A 301 6.89 -19.40 -36.24
N ILE A 302 7.01 -19.63 -34.91
CA ILE A 302 8.22 -19.18 -34.20
C ILE A 302 9.45 -20.03 -34.52
N LYS A 303 9.32 -21.34 -34.80
CA LYS A 303 10.46 -22.19 -35.16
C LYS A 303 11.10 -21.73 -36.47
N GLU A 304 10.29 -21.40 -37.46
CA GLU A 304 10.75 -20.81 -38.73
C GLU A 304 11.45 -19.47 -38.50
N ARG A 305 10.83 -18.55 -37.73
CA ARG A 305 11.42 -17.23 -37.43
C ARG A 305 12.70 -17.33 -36.58
N ARG A 306 12.78 -18.26 -35.61
CA ARG A 306 13.98 -18.60 -34.83
C ARG A 306 15.10 -19.10 -35.74
N ASN A 307 14.79 -19.98 -36.68
CA ASN A 307 15.79 -20.51 -37.62
C ASN A 307 16.35 -19.37 -38.51
N LEU A 308 15.52 -18.42 -38.93
CA LEU A 308 15.98 -17.21 -39.61
C LEU A 308 16.90 -16.34 -38.73
N VAL A 309 16.60 -16.17 -37.43
CA VAL A 309 17.52 -15.46 -36.50
C VAL A 309 18.88 -16.16 -36.43
N LEU A 310 18.90 -17.49 -36.28
CA LEU A 310 20.14 -18.27 -36.24
C LEU A 310 20.95 -18.14 -37.53
N GLN A 311 20.29 -18.15 -38.69
CA GLN A 311 20.93 -17.88 -39.98
C GLN A 311 21.52 -16.45 -40.05
N GLN A 312 20.80 -15.43 -39.58
CA GLN A 312 21.34 -14.06 -39.54
C GLN A 312 22.49 -13.90 -38.54
N MET A 313 22.47 -14.59 -37.40
CA MET A 313 23.59 -14.61 -36.45
C MET A 313 24.84 -15.24 -37.07
N HIS A 314 24.68 -16.31 -37.85
CA HIS A 314 25.79 -16.92 -38.58
C HIS A 314 26.33 -15.99 -39.69
N LEU A 315 25.44 -15.40 -40.51
CA LEU A 315 25.81 -14.44 -41.56
C LEU A 315 26.42 -13.13 -41.01
N ALA A 316 26.19 -12.80 -39.73
CA ALA A 316 26.82 -11.69 -39.02
C ALA A 316 28.17 -12.07 -38.37
N GLY A 317 28.58 -13.35 -38.43
CA GLY A 317 29.80 -13.86 -37.79
C GLY A 317 29.71 -13.98 -36.27
N PHE A 318 28.50 -14.00 -35.68
CA PHE A 318 28.30 -14.12 -34.24
C PHE A 318 28.31 -15.57 -33.73
N ILE A 319 28.05 -16.54 -34.61
CA ILE A 319 28.10 -17.99 -34.34
C ILE A 319 28.67 -18.74 -35.55
N THR A 320 29.28 -19.89 -35.30
CA THR A 320 29.75 -20.82 -36.34
C THR A 320 28.58 -21.51 -37.05
N ALA A 321 28.84 -22.08 -38.24
CA ALA A 321 27.84 -22.86 -38.97
C ALA A 321 27.33 -24.07 -38.15
N ALA A 322 28.25 -24.78 -37.49
CA ALA A 322 27.92 -25.93 -36.64
C ALA A 322 27.05 -25.57 -35.42
N GLU A 323 27.26 -24.39 -34.80
CA GLU A 323 26.37 -23.89 -33.74
C GLU A 323 24.99 -23.53 -34.29
N ALA A 324 24.92 -22.91 -35.47
CA ALA A 324 23.66 -22.55 -36.12
C ALA A 324 22.85 -23.80 -36.49
N GLU A 325 23.47 -24.80 -37.15
CA GLU A 325 22.85 -26.09 -37.49
C GLU A 325 22.36 -26.82 -36.24
N LYS A 326 23.20 -26.90 -35.19
CA LYS A 326 22.82 -27.52 -33.91
C LYS A 326 21.63 -26.82 -33.25
N ALA A 327 21.58 -25.49 -33.26
CA ALA A 327 20.46 -24.72 -32.70
C ALA A 327 19.19 -24.73 -33.58
N ILE A 328 19.33 -24.94 -34.90
CA ILE A 328 18.21 -25.16 -35.83
C ILE A 328 17.61 -26.55 -35.62
N ALA A 329 18.44 -27.58 -35.43
CA ALA A 329 18.01 -28.94 -35.12
C ALA A 329 17.41 -29.07 -33.70
N ASP A 330 17.81 -28.22 -32.77
CA ASP A 330 17.30 -28.22 -31.39
C ASP A 330 15.76 -28.08 -31.33
N THR A 331 15.15 -28.85 -30.44
CA THR A 331 13.70 -28.89 -30.24
C THR A 331 13.32 -27.97 -29.10
N LEU A 332 12.69 -26.84 -29.43
CA LEU A 332 12.32 -25.80 -28.48
C LEU A 332 11.28 -26.31 -27.46
N ILE A 333 11.74 -26.66 -26.25
CA ILE A 333 10.89 -27.00 -25.11
C ILE A 333 10.50 -25.70 -24.40
N THR A 334 9.21 -25.35 -24.40
CA THR A 334 8.70 -24.24 -23.58
C THR A 334 8.27 -24.75 -22.20
N LYS A 335 8.40 -23.89 -21.18
CA LYS A 335 7.92 -24.12 -19.81
C LYS A 335 7.16 -22.88 -19.32
N PRO A 336 5.89 -22.74 -19.75
CA PRO A 336 5.08 -21.55 -19.48
C PRO A 336 4.97 -21.23 -17.99
N SER A 337 5.29 -19.99 -17.63
CA SER A 337 5.30 -19.51 -16.24
C SER A 337 4.48 -18.23 -16.11
N ARG A 338 3.79 -18.05 -14.98
CA ARG A 338 3.16 -16.76 -14.66
C ARG A 338 4.26 -15.69 -14.53
N PRO A 339 4.05 -14.44 -15.03
CA PRO A 339 5.01 -13.36 -14.85
C PRO A 339 5.41 -13.16 -13.38
N LYS A 340 6.68 -12.80 -13.14
CA LYS A 340 7.20 -12.53 -11.78
C LYS A 340 6.35 -11.46 -11.07
N ARG A 341 6.25 -11.53 -9.73
CA ARG A 341 5.46 -10.59 -8.91
C ARG A 341 3.99 -10.42 -9.35
N LEU A 342 3.35 -11.49 -9.85
CA LEU A 342 1.88 -11.52 -10.02
C LEU A 342 1.17 -11.59 -8.65
N GLU A 343 1.84 -12.15 -7.65
CA GLU A 343 1.42 -12.16 -6.25
C GLU A 343 1.75 -10.81 -5.60
N ARG A 344 0.76 -10.27 -4.89
CA ARG A 344 0.78 -8.93 -4.30
C ARG A 344 1.25 -9.04 -2.84
N PHE A 345 2.44 -8.55 -2.55
CA PHE A 345 2.95 -8.52 -1.17
C PHE A 345 2.20 -7.47 -0.34
N ALA A 346 1.99 -7.73 0.95
CA ALA A 346 1.26 -6.85 1.87
C ALA A 346 -0.09 -6.36 1.29
N PRO A 347 -1.01 -7.26 0.91
CA PRO A 347 -2.04 -6.92 -0.06
C PRO A 347 -3.10 -5.93 0.44
N TYR A 348 -3.37 -5.89 1.75
CA TYR A 348 -4.19 -4.85 2.40
C TYR A 348 -3.49 -3.49 2.42
N PHE A 349 -2.18 -3.45 2.67
CA PHE A 349 -1.40 -2.21 2.68
C PHE A 349 -1.29 -1.63 1.28
N THR A 350 -0.96 -2.42 0.27
CA THR A 350 -0.87 -1.93 -1.11
C THR A 350 -2.23 -1.49 -1.66
N GLU A 351 -3.33 -2.08 -1.20
CA GLU A 351 -4.69 -1.58 -1.47
C GLU A 351 -4.95 -0.20 -0.81
N TYR A 352 -4.61 -0.05 0.47
CA TYR A 352 -4.65 1.25 1.17
C TYR A 352 -3.81 2.31 0.43
N ILE A 353 -2.60 1.99 -0.02
CA ILE A 353 -1.76 2.91 -0.81
C ILE A 353 -2.43 3.32 -2.13
N GLN A 354 -3.15 2.43 -2.81
CA GLN A 354 -3.93 2.77 -4.01
C GLN A 354 -5.13 3.68 -3.69
N GLN A 355 -5.71 3.57 -2.50
CA GLN A 355 -6.83 4.40 -2.02
C GLN A 355 -6.36 5.79 -1.53
N GLU A 356 -5.14 5.90 -1.00
CA GLU A 356 -4.53 7.20 -0.67
C GLU A 356 -4.02 7.95 -1.92
N LEU A 357 -3.63 7.24 -3.00
CA LEU A 357 -2.99 7.83 -4.18
C LEU A 357 -3.75 9.05 -4.79
N PRO A 358 -5.08 9.07 -4.94
CA PRO A 358 -5.82 10.21 -5.48
C PRO A 358 -5.81 11.46 -4.59
N LYS A 359 -5.44 11.35 -3.30
CA LYS A 359 -5.28 12.51 -2.41
C LYS A 359 -4.00 13.30 -2.69
N HIS A 360 -3.04 12.68 -3.38
CA HIS A 360 -1.69 13.22 -3.58
C HIS A 360 -1.31 13.38 -5.07
N VAL A 361 -2.07 12.78 -5.99
CA VAL A 361 -1.76 12.76 -7.43
C VAL A 361 -3.00 13.09 -8.24
N SER A 362 -2.86 13.98 -9.23
CA SER A 362 -3.99 14.35 -10.09
C SER A 362 -4.48 13.17 -10.94
N PRO A 363 -5.79 13.06 -11.26
CA PRO A 363 -6.31 11.99 -12.12
C PRO A 363 -5.63 11.90 -13.48
N ALA A 364 -5.14 13.03 -14.02
CA ALA A 364 -4.37 13.08 -15.25
C ALA A 364 -2.98 12.40 -15.12
N ALA A 365 -2.28 12.60 -13.99
CA ALA A 365 -1.00 11.94 -13.72
C ALA A 365 -1.18 10.44 -13.38
N ILE A 366 -2.24 10.06 -12.66
CA ILE A 366 -2.61 8.65 -12.46
C ILE A 366 -2.89 7.97 -13.81
N LYS A 367 -3.68 8.61 -14.69
CA LYS A 367 -3.96 8.08 -16.04
C LYS A 367 -2.71 8.02 -16.93
N ALA A 368 -1.80 8.99 -16.83
CA ALA A 368 -0.54 8.94 -17.56
C ALA A 368 0.35 7.76 -17.12
N GLY A 369 0.31 7.40 -15.83
CA GLY A 369 1.07 6.29 -15.26
C GLY A 369 2.58 6.47 -15.37
N GLY A 370 3.31 5.36 -15.21
CA GLY A 370 4.74 5.37 -14.93
C GLY A 370 5.06 5.79 -13.50
N LEU A 371 4.08 5.74 -12.60
CA LEU A 371 4.24 6.21 -11.22
C LEU A 371 5.06 5.21 -10.39
N THR A 372 6.02 5.72 -9.62
CA THR A 372 6.71 4.97 -8.56
C THR A 372 6.30 5.53 -7.21
N VAL A 373 5.71 4.69 -6.36
CA VAL A 373 5.28 5.03 -5.00
C VAL A 373 6.21 4.36 -4.01
N GLU A 374 6.93 5.16 -3.23
CA GLU A 374 7.89 4.71 -2.22
C GLU A 374 7.22 4.79 -0.85
N THR A 375 7.07 3.65 -0.18
CA THR A 375 6.23 3.50 1.02
C THR A 375 7.04 3.30 2.30
N THR A 376 6.35 3.43 3.43
CA THR A 376 6.92 3.33 4.78
C THR A 376 7.09 1.90 5.30
N LEU A 377 6.51 0.92 4.60
CA LEU A 377 6.40 -0.48 5.01
C LEU A 377 7.77 -1.17 5.14
N LYS A 378 7.95 -1.92 6.23
CA LYS A 378 9.06 -2.86 6.42
C LYS A 378 8.58 -4.29 6.11
N PRO A 379 9.05 -4.93 5.03
CA PRO A 379 8.58 -6.28 4.65
C PRO A 379 8.77 -7.34 5.73
N GLU A 380 9.85 -7.23 6.48
CA GLU A 380 10.23 -8.16 7.55
C GLU A 380 9.23 -8.07 8.71
N TRP A 381 8.77 -6.85 9.03
CA TRP A 381 7.74 -6.60 10.05
C TRP A 381 6.36 -7.01 9.53
N GLN A 382 6.07 -6.81 8.23
CA GLN A 382 4.83 -7.27 7.61
C GLN A 382 4.71 -8.80 7.67
N GLU A 383 5.78 -9.53 7.32
CA GLU A 383 5.81 -11.00 7.36
C GLU A 383 5.60 -11.52 8.79
N ALA A 384 6.19 -10.87 9.80
CA ALA A 384 5.93 -11.17 11.21
C ALA A 384 4.48 -10.86 11.65
N ALA A 385 3.89 -9.76 11.15
CA ALA A 385 2.51 -9.37 11.47
C ALA A 385 1.48 -10.31 10.82
N GLU A 386 1.67 -10.68 9.55
CA GLU A 386 0.79 -11.61 8.83
C GLU A 386 0.82 -12.98 9.50
N LYS A 387 2.01 -13.47 9.87
CA LYS A 387 2.18 -14.70 10.66
C LYS A 387 1.45 -14.64 12.00
N ALA A 388 1.65 -13.59 12.79
CA ALA A 388 1.02 -13.46 14.11
C ALA A 388 -0.53 -13.42 14.02
N VAL A 389 -1.08 -12.76 12.99
CA VAL A 389 -2.52 -12.72 12.71
C VAL A 389 -3.06 -14.09 12.32
N ILE A 390 -2.40 -14.78 11.38
CA ILE A 390 -2.82 -16.12 10.90
C ILE A 390 -2.76 -17.14 12.05
N GLU A 391 -1.62 -17.26 12.74
CA GLU A 391 -1.45 -18.19 13.87
C GLU A 391 -2.49 -17.93 14.98
N THR A 392 -2.88 -16.67 15.21
CA THR A 392 -3.91 -16.32 16.20
C THR A 392 -5.29 -16.84 15.81
N VAL A 393 -5.73 -16.63 14.56
CA VAL A 393 -7.05 -17.10 14.12
C VAL A 393 -7.10 -18.62 14.03
N GLU A 394 -6.03 -19.27 13.56
CA GLU A 394 -5.97 -20.73 13.43
C GLU A 394 -5.96 -21.43 14.80
N ASN A 395 -5.15 -20.97 15.76
CA ASN A 395 -5.02 -21.62 17.07
C ASN A 395 -6.13 -21.22 18.06
N SER A 396 -6.60 -19.96 18.03
CA SER A 396 -7.55 -19.44 19.04
C SER A 396 -8.95 -19.15 18.49
N GLY A 397 -9.08 -18.75 17.22
CA GLY A 397 -10.33 -18.23 16.67
C GLY A 397 -11.53 -19.18 16.80
N ARG A 398 -11.34 -20.47 16.49
CA ARG A 398 -12.40 -21.49 16.66
C ARG A 398 -12.78 -21.73 18.13
N GLY A 399 -11.84 -21.67 19.06
CA GLY A 399 -12.10 -21.90 20.48
C GLY A 399 -12.73 -20.69 21.18
N GLN A 400 -12.42 -19.48 20.69
CA GLN A 400 -12.85 -18.20 21.24
C GLN A 400 -13.94 -17.53 20.39
N ASN A 401 -14.56 -18.24 19.44
CA ASN A 401 -15.60 -17.74 18.53
C ASN A 401 -15.27 -16.38 17.88
N PHE A 402 -14.07 -16.25 17.30
CA PHE A 402 -13.72 -15.13 16.41
C PHE A 402 -13.18 -15.64 15.09
N GLU A 403 -13.71 -15.12 13.98
CA GLU A 403 -13.25 -15.49 12.64
C GLU A 403 -12.14 -14.60 12.10
N GLN A 404 -11.94 -13.40 12.64
CA GLN A 404 -11.04 -12.40 12.06
C GLN A 404 -10.10 -11.79 13.10
N ALA A 405 -8.95 -11.32 12.60
CA ALA A 405 -7.97 -10.57 13.35
C ALA A 405 -7.30 -9.53 12.43
N ALA A 406 -6.86 -8.42 13.02
CA ALA A 406 -6.18 -7.33 12.32
C ALA A 406 -5.05 -6.76 13.19
N LEU A 407 -3.99 -6.29 12.54
CA LEU A 407 -2.80 -5.75 13.20
C LEU A 407 -2.26 -4.55 12.41
N VAL A 408 -1.90 -3.47 13.11
CA VAL A 408 -1.15 -2.36 12.52
C VAL A 408 -0.01 -1.94 13.44
N ALA A 409 1.13 -1.58 12.87
CA ALA A 409 2.32 -1.12 13.59
C ALA A 409 2.87 0.17 12.98
N LEU A 410 3.20 1.13 13.84
CA LEU A 410 3.62 2.49 13.49
C LEU A 410 4.93 2.82 14.21
N ASP A 411 5.77 3.64 13.57
CA ASP A 411 6.84 4.37 14.27
C ASP A 411 6.28 5.72 14.73
N PRO A 412 5.89 5.88 16.01
CA PRO A 412 5.13 7.05 16.47
C PRO A 412 5.93 8.35 16.37
N ARG A 413 7.27 8.24 16.36
CA ARG A 413 8.21 9.35 16.24
C ARG A 413 8.21 9.97 14.84
N THR A 414 7.63 9.30 13.84
CA THR A 414 7.58 9.74 12.44
C THR A 414 6.20 9.64 11.80
N GLY A 415 5.27 8.87 12.39
CA GLY A 415 3.97 8.54 11.78
C GLY A 415 4.04 7.44 10.72
N GLU A 416 5.22 6.87 10.45
CA GLU A 416 5.41 5.90 9.38
C GLU A 416 4.75 4.55 9.70
N ILE A 417 3.78 4.14 8.86
CA ILE A 417 3.14 2.83 8.96
C ILE A 417 4.16 1.74 8.55
N ARG A 418 4.53 0.87 9.50
CA ARG A 418 5.56 -0.16 9.32
C ARG A 418 5.02 -1.51 8.87
N ALA A 419 3.83 -1.88 9.36
CA ALA A 419 3.09 -3.09 8.98
C ALA A 419 1.57 -2.84 9.08
N MET A 420 0.78 -3.49 8.22
CA MET A 420 -0.69 -3.39 8.18
C MET A 420 -1.30 -4.70 7.65
N VAL A 421 -2.11 -5.36 8.48
CA VAL A 421 -2.80 -6.61 8.16
C VAL A 421 -4.30 -6.43 8.47
N GLY A 422 -5.13 -6.35 7.41
CA GLY A 422 -6.56 -6.08 7.50
C GLY A 422 -7.45 -7.31 7.74
N GLY A 423 -6.89 -8.50 7.78
CA GLY A 423 -7.59 -9.78 7.90
C GLY A 423 -6.67 -10.97 7.60
N LYS A 424 -7.16 -12.20 7.84
CA LYS A 424 -6.38 -13.44 7.66
C LYS A 424 -6.14 -13.85 6.20
N ASP A 425 -7.02 -13.46 5.28
CA ASP A 425 -6.97 -13.87 3.87
C ASP A 425 -7.59 -12.79 2.97
N PHE A 426 -6.72 -12.01 2.31
CA PHE A 426 -7.12 -10.94 1.39
C PHE A 426 -7.86 -11.46 0.15
N TYR A 427 -7.53 -12.64 -0.34
CA TYR A 427 -8.09 -13.19 -1.58
C TYR A 427 -9.50 -13.78 -1.35
N LYS A 428 -9.87 -14.09 -0.10
CA LYS A 428 -11.25 -14.34 0.31
C LYS A 428 -12.01 -13.08 0.72
N GLN A 429 -11.38 -12.15 1.43
CA GLN A 429 -12.03 -10.92 1.91
C GLN A 429 -11.08 -9.71 1.88
N GLN A 430 -11.33 -8.77 0.96
CA GLN A 430 -10.50 -7.57 0.78
C GLN A 430 -10.80 -6.43 1.77
N PHE A 431 -11.83 -6.57 2.62
CA PHE A 431 -12.22 -5.58 3.63
C PHE A 431 -11.08 -5.35 4.63
N ASN A 432 -10.55 -4.13 4.67
CA ASN A 432 -9.37 -3.79 5.46
C ASN A 432 -9.76 -3.32 6.86
N ARG A 433 -9.77 -4.23 7.83
CA ARG A 433 -10.21 -3.95 9.22
C ARG A 433 -9.26 -3.03 9.99
N VAL A 434 -8.10 -2.68 9.44
CA VAL A 434 -7.24 -1.63 10.02
C VAL A 434 -7.84 -0.23 9.81
N THR A 435 -8.50 0.01 8.67
CA THR A 435 -8.93 1.36 8.24
C THR A 435 -10.42 1.49 7.94
N GLN A 436 -11.12 0.40 7.63
CA GLN A 436 -12.52 0.39 7.18
C GLN A 436 -13.49 -0.16 8.24
N ALA A 437 -12.99 -0.91 9.23
CA ALA A 437 -13.81 -1.40 10.33
C ALA A 437 -13.88 -0.36 11.45
N GLN A 438 -15.02 0.32 11.54
CA GLN A 438 -15.42 1.07 12.73
C GLN A 438 -15.94 0.07 13.76
N ARG A 439 -15.37 0.10 14.99
CA ARG A 439 -15.70 -0.84 16.08
C ARG A 439 -15.56 -0.19 17.44
N GLN A 440 -16.28 -0.70 18.44
CA GLN A 440 -16.21 -0.18 19.81
C GLN A 440 -14.82 -0.45 20.43
N PRO A 441 -14.01 0.58 20.76
CA PRO A 441 -12.68 0.42 21.36
C PRO A 441 -12.71 -0.17 22.78
N GLY A 442 -13.88 -0.15 23.42
CA GLY A 442 -14.08 -0.67 24.76
C GLY A 442 -13.17 0.02 25.79
N SER A 443 -12.69 -0.77 26.76
CA SER A 443 -11.76 -0.30 27.80
C SER A 443 -10.39 0.24 27.34
N THR A 444 -10.06 0.27 26.03
CA THR A 444 -8.91 1.08 25.55
C THR A 444 -9.19 2.59 25.61
N PHE A 445 -10.45 3.01 25.44
CA PHE A 445 -10.80 4.44 25.43
C PHE A 445 -10.56 5.12 26.79
N LYS A 446 -10.50 4.34 27.88
CA LYS A 446 -10.14 4.82 29.22
C LYS A 446 -8.80 5.56 29.26
N ALA A 447 -7.86 5.27 28.36
CA ALA A 447 -6.61 6.02 28.30
C ALA A 447 -6.87 7.53 28.09
N PHE A 448 -7.83 7.93 27.25
CA PHE A 448 -8.17 9.34 27.01
C PHE A 448 -8.84 9.99 28.23
N VAL A 449 -9.75 9.27 28.90
CA VAL A 449 -10.41 9.72 30.14
C VAL A 449 -9.39 10.02 31.23
N TYR A 450 -8.47 9.08 31.49
CA TYR A 450 -7.45 9.24 32.53
C TYR A 450 -6.37 10.25 32.11
N THR A 451 -6.00 10.32 30.83
CA THR A 451 -5.10 11.37 30.30
C THR A 451 -5.68 12.76 30.54
N THR A 452 -6.98 12.95 30.32
CA THR A 452 -7.67 14.23 30.54
C THR A 452 -7.61 14.63 32.01
N ALA A 453 -7.84 13.69 32.94
CA ALA A 453 -7.68 13.93 34.36
C ALA A 453 -6.22 14.24 34.77
N MET A 454 -5.24 13.53 34.22
CA MET A 454 -3.83 13.80 34.49
C MET A 454 -3.39 15.16 33.93
N ALA A 455 -3.93 15.59 32.79
CA ALA A 455 -3.73 16.93 32.23
C ALA A 455 -4.46 18.01 33.05
N ALA A 456 -5.61 17.69 33.66
CA ALA A 456 -6.34 18.54 34.60
C ALA A 456 -5.66 18.68 35.98
N GLY A 457 -4.48 18.08 36.19
CA GLY A 457 -3.72 18.16 37.44
C GLY A 457 -4.12 17.13 38.51
N PHE A 458 -5.01 16.17 38.21
CA PHE A 458 -5.37 15.15 39.20
C PHE A 458 -4.16 14.26 39.53
N THR A 459 -4.02 13.87 40.80
CA THR A 459 -3.03 12.86 41.26
C THR A 459 -3.51 11.45 40.87
N PRO A 460 -2.61 10.55 40.40
CA PRO A 460 -2.93 9.13 40.19
C PRO A 460 -3.45 8.41 41.45
N TYR A 461 -3.19 8.98 42.63
CA TYR A 461 -3.63 8.42 43.92
C TYR A 461 -5.02 8.91 44.36
N ARG A 462 -5.69 9.78 43.59
CA ARG A 462 -7.06 10.25 43.87
C ARG A 462 -7.99 9.04 44.03
N GLY A 463 -8.59 8.91 45.22
CA GLY A 463 -9.47 7.79 45.55
C GLY A 463 -10.86 7.94 44.96
N TYR A 464 -11.43 6.84 44.47
CA TYR A 464 -12.83 6.73 44.09
C TYR A 464 -13.43 5.46 44.70
N LEU A 465 -14.68 5.56 45.16
CA LEU A 465 -15.44 4.41 45.63
C LEU A 465 -15.95 3.59 44.43
N ASP A 466 -15.36 2.41 44.21
CA ASP A 466 -15.91 1.36 43.37
C ASP A 466 -17.00 0.60 44.13
N ALA A 467 -18.25 0.89 43.80
CA ALA A 467 -19.48 0.35 44.37
C ALA A 467 -20.62 0.52 43.34
N PRO A 468 -21.81 -0.09 43.52
CA PRO A 468 -22.93 0.02 42.57
C PRO A 468 -23.25 1.48 42.24
N TYR A 469 -23.02 1.89 40.99
CA TYR A 469 -23.09 3.30 40.58
C TYR A 469 -24.14 3.49 39.49
N LYS A 470 -24.95 4.55 39.63
CA LYS A 470 -25.93 4.97 38.63
C LYS A 470 -25.95 6.49 38.50
N VAL A 471 -25.90 6.97 37.26
CA VAL A 471 -25.85 8.39 36.91
C VAL A 471 -26.83 8.66 35.77
N ASP A 472 -27.81 9.54 36.00
CA ASP A 472 -28.88 9.87 35.03
C ASP A 472 -29.53 8.65 34.34
N GLY A 473 -29.78 7.61 35.12
CA GLY A 473 -30.33 6.34 34.64
C GLY A 473 -29.28 5.31 34.20
N TYR A 474 -28.14 5.74 33.67
CA TYR A 474 -27.06 4.87 33.22
C TYR A 474 -26.36 4.18 34.40
N THR A 475 -26.17 2.86 34.30
CA THR A 475 -25.64 2.01 35.38
C THR A 475 -24.45 1.18 34.85
N PRO A 476 -23.20 1.68 34.94
CA PRO A 476 -22.02 0.92 34.52
C PRO A 476 -21.75 -0.27 35.45
N LYS A 477 -21.63 -1.47 34.87
CA LYS A 477 -21.20 -2.70 35.57
C LYS A 477 -19.70 -2.93 35.42
N ASN A 478 -19.04 -3.49 36.43
CA ASN A 478 -17.69 -4.04 36.30
C ASN A 478 -17.70 -5.40 35.60
N TYR A 479 -16.62 -5.76 34.89
CA TYR A 479 -16.54 -7.04 34.15
C TYR A 479 -16.59 -8.28 35.06
N SER A 480 -16.04 -8.19 36.28
CA SER A 480 -16.15 -9.25 37.29
C SER A 480 -17.44 -9.21 38.10
N GLU A 481 -18.34 -8.25 37.85
CA GLU A 481 -19.52 -7.87 38.66
C GLU A 481 -19.27 -7.52 40.15
N GLU A 482 -18.07 -7.77 40.66
CA GLU A 482 -17.57 -7.38 41.98
C GLU A 482 -17.26 -5.87 42.09
N TYR A 483 -17.17 -5.40 43.34
CA TYR A 483 -16.86 -4.01 43.72
C TYR A 483 -15.73 -3.99 44.76
N ARG A 484 -14.73 -3.12 44.57
CA ARG A 484 -13.47 -3.12 45.34
C ARG A 484 -13.38 -2.08 46.45
N GLY A 485 -14.41 -1.26 46.66
CA GLY A 485 -14.39 -0.21 47.68
C GLY A 485 -13.55 0.99 47.24
N TRP A 486 -12.88 1.65 48.17
CA TRP A 486 -12.03 2.79 47.86
C TRP A 486 -10.75 2.33 47.15
N ILE A 487 -10.61 2.71 45.88
CA ILE A 487 -9.42 2.41 45.06
C ILE A 487 -8.87 3.69 44.43
N SER A 488 -7.56 3.72 44.17
CA SER A 488 -6.93 4.85 43.50
C SER A 488 -7.23 4.86 41.99
N MET A 489 -7.09 6.02 41.33
CA MET A 489 -7.13 6.08 39.86
C MET A 489 -6.10 5.16 39.21
N ARG A 490 -4.89 5.04 39.77
CA ARG A 490 -3.86 4.10 39.32
C ARG A 490 -4.43 2.68 39.24
N ASP A 491 -4.93 2.17 40.36
CA ASP A 491 -5.32 0.77 40.49
C ASP A 491 -6.63 0.49 39.75
N ALA A 492 -7.50 1.50 39.64
CA ALA A 492 -8.71 1.45 38.81
C ALA A 492 -8.40 1.33 37.31
N LEU A 493 -7.37 2.02 36.79
CA LEU A 493 -6.96 1.90 35.38
C LEU A 493 -6.26 0.56 35.11
N ILE A 494 -5.41 0.11 36.04
CA ILE A 494 -4.67 -1.17 35.97
C ILE A 494 -5.61 -2.37 36.04
N GLY A 495 -6.57 -2.36 36.97
CA GLY A 495 -7.67 -3.32 37.05
C GLY A 495 -8.77 -3.10 35.99
N SER A 496 -8.68 -2.04 35.20
CA SER A 496 -9.64 -1.68 34.15
C SER A 496 -11.10 -1.55 34.63
N ILE A 497 -11.31 -1.02 35.84
CA ILE A 497 -12.61 -0.88 36.53
C ILE A 497 -13.54 0.08 35.76
N ASN A 498 -14.83 -0.24 35.67
CA ASN A 498 -15.79 0.50 34.84
C ASN A 498 -16.46 1.65 35.60
N THR A 499 -16.90 1.42 36.84
CA THR A 499 -17.52 2.43 37.72
C THR A 499 -16.65 3.70 37.84
N VAL A 500 -15.37 3.53 38.19
CA VAL A 500 -14.41 4.62 38.40
C VAL A 500 -14.09 5.35 37.09
N ALA A 501 -14.02 4.65 35.95
CA ALA A 501 -13.83 5.32 34.67
C ALA A 501 -14.98 6.29 34.33
N VAL A 502 -16.22 5.93 34.66
CA VAL A 502 -17.38 6.83 34.50
C VAL A 502 -17.36 7.96 35.53
N LYS A 503 -16.96 7.70 36.78
CA LYS A 503 -16.80 8.76 37.80
C LYS A 503 -15.72 9.79 37.43
N VAL A 504 -14.58 9.33 36.90
CA VAL A 504 -13.53 10.22 36.38
C VAL A 504 -14.02 11.02 35.17
N LEU A 505 -14.80 10.41 34.26
CA LEU A 505 -15.44 11.15 33.16
C LEU A 505 -16.36 12.26 33.66
N VAL A 506 -17.20 11.99 34.69
CA VAL A 506 -18.07 12.99 35.32
C VAL A 506 -17.26 14.18 35.85
N ASP A 507 -16.16 13.90 36.56
CA ASP A 507 -15.29 14.93 37.15
C ASP A 507 -14.58 15.82 36.11
N VAL A 508 -14.26 15.32 34.90
CA VAL A 508 -13.48 16.09 33.89
C VAL A 508 -14.31 16.63 32.71
N GLY A 509 -15.45 16.01 32.40
CA GLY A 509 -16.29 16.36 31.25
C GLY A 509 -16.06 15.51 30.00
N TRP A 510 -17.14 15.09 29.35
CA TRP A 510 -17.06 14.38 28.07
C TRP A 510 -16.49 15.27 26.95
N ASP A 511 -16.84 16.56 26.92
CA ASP A 511 -16.30 17.54 25.96
C ASP A 511 -14.77 17.52 25.99
N THR A 512 -14.19 17.64 27.18
CA THR A 512 -12.75 17.72 27.38
C THR A 512 -12.04 16.41 27.01
N VAL A 513 -12.66 15.26 27.27
CA VAL A 513 -12.13 13.95 26.86
C VAL A 513 -12.19 13.76 25.34
N ILE A 514 -13.26 14.24 24.70
CA ILE A 514 -13.43 14.21 23.24
C ILE A 514 -12.39 15.14 22.57
N ASP A 515 -12.21 16.36 23.08
CA ASP A 515 -11.17 17.30 22.64
C ASP A 515 -9.76 16.70 22.75
N VAL A 516 -9.46 15.98 23.84
CA VAL A 516 -8.17 15.30 24.04
C VAL A 516 -8.00 14.12 23.08
N ALA A 517 -9.02 13.29 22.90
CA ALA A 517 -8.98 12.17 21.96
C ALA A 517 -8.77 12.63 20.50
N HIS A 518 -9.47 13.69 20.07
CA HIS A 518 -9.28 14.28 18.74
C HIS A 518 -7.90 14.91 18.56
N LYS A 519 -7.38 15.65 19.56
CA LYS A 519 -6.00 16.16 19.52
C LYS A 519 -4.97 15.04 19.44
N MET A 520 -5.23 13.91 20.10
CA MET A 520 -4.38 12.72 20.00
C MET A 520 -4.55 11.94 18.69
N GLY A 521 -5.41 12.36 17.75
CA GLY A 521 -5.49 11.77 16.41
C GLY A 521 -6.63 10.76 16.19
N ILE A 522 -7.66 10.74 17.04
CA ILE A 522 -8.95 10.11 16.69
C ILE A 522 -9.72 11.03 15.74
N GLU A 523 -10.10 10.54 14.56
CA GLU A 523 -10.87 11.27 13.54
C GLU A 523 -12.37 10.88 13.54
N SER A 524 -12.72 9.70 14.04
CA SER A 524 -14.11 9.21 14.13
C SER A 524 -14.99 9.98 15.13
N GLU A 525 -16.31 10.01 14.89
CA GLU A 525 -17.29 10.75 15.70
C GLU A 525 -17.42 10.18 17.12
N LEU A 526 -17.09 11.00 18.14
CA LEU A 526 -17.21 10.64 19.55
C LEU A 526 -18.43 11.31 20.19
N LYS A 527 -19.28 10.52 20.84
CA LYS A 527 -20.58 10.99 21.37
C LYS A 527 -20.48 11.44 22.83
N PRO A 528 -21.10 12.57 23.21
CA PRO A 528 -21.08 13.11 24.57
C PRO A 528 -22.02 12.32 25.50
N THR A 529 -21.56 11.15 25.95
CA THR A 529 -22.34 10.24 26.82
C THR A 529 -21.50 9.67 27.96
N TYR A 530 -22.15 9.24 29.05
CA TYR A 530 -21.49 8.52 30.13
C TYR A 530 -20.83 7.20 29.68
N SER A 531 -21.37 6.54 28.65
CA SER A 531 -20.84 5.30 28.10
C SER A 531 -19.58 5.50 27.25
N THR A 532 -19.29 6.71 26.78
CA THR A 532 -18.01 7.02 26.09
C THR A 532 -16.80 6.80 27.00
N ALA A 533 -16.93 6.89 28.34
CA ALA A 533 -15.88 6.48 29.27
C ALA A 533 -15.40 5.02 29.10
N LEU A 534 -16.27 4.17 28.56
CA LEU A 534 -16.05 2.74 28.34
C LEU A 534 -15.87 2.39 26.86
N GLY A 535 -15.77 3.37 25.96
CA GLY A 535 -15.53 3.15 24.53
C GLY A 535 -16.77 2.72 23.74
N ALA A 536 -17.93 3.35 24.01
CA ALA A 536 -19.18 3.06 23.30
C ALA A 536 -19.34 3.76 21.93
N SER A 537 -18.51 4.77 21.63
CA SER A 537 -18.40 5.36 20.28
C SER A 537 -17.39 4.54 19.46
N GLU A 538 -17.70 4.25 18.20
CA GLU A 538 -16.86 3.39 17.35
C GLU A 538 -15.63 4.15 16.80
N VAL A 539 -14.50 3.45 16.68
CA VAL A 539 -13.24 3.93 16.09
C VAL A 539 -12.63 2.83 15.22
N ASN A 540 -11.71 3.19 14.32
CA ASN A 540 -10.89 2.23 13.57
C ASN A 540 -9.57 1.91 14.29
N LEU A 541 -8.94 0.80 13.90
CA LEU A 541 -7.70 0.34 14.55
C LEU A 541 -6.50 1.25 14.25
N LEU A 542 -6.43 1.88 13.08
CA LEU A 542 -5.32 2.77 12.70
C LEU A 542 -5.28 4.04 13.56
N GLU A 543 -6.40 4.75 13.69
CA GLU A 543 -6.47 5.99 14.49
C GLU A 543 -6.23 5.70 15.99
N LEU A 544 -6.81 4.62 16.52
CA LEU A 544 -6.64 4.22 17.93
C LEU A 544 -5.18 3.85 18.24
N THR A 545 -4.50 3.17 17.31
CA THR A 545 -3.07 2.84 17.44
C THR A 545 -2.19 4.08 17.31
N SER A 546 -2.52 4.97 16.36
CA SER A 546 -1.84 6.26 16.17
C SER A 546 -1.92 7.14 17.42
N ALA A 547 -3.09 7.19 18.05
CA ALA A 547 -3.33 7.98 19.24
C ALA A 547 -2.54 7.50 20.46
N TYR A 548 -2.38 6.19 20.64
CA TYR A 548 -1.49 5.62 21.66
C TYR A 548 -0.01 5.93 21.41
N GLY A 549 0.38 6.14 20.14
CA GLY A 549 1.74 6.54 19.77
C GLY A 549 2.20 7.82 20.48
N THR A 550 1.28 8.77 20.68
CA THR A 550 1.47 10.03 21.42
C THR A 550 2.11 9.85 22.80
N PHE A 551 1.85 8.73 23.49
CA PHE A 551 2.43 8.44 24.79
C PHE A 551 3.91 8.02 24.71
N ALA A 552 4.27 7.24 23.68
CA ALA A 552 5.66 6.84 23.43
C ALA A 552 6.55 8.04 23.13
N THR A 553 5.98 9.07 22.50
CA THR A 553 6.64 10.28 22.01
C THR A 553 6.50 11.50 22.93
N LYS A 554 6.40 11.30 24.25
CA LYS A 554 6.41 12.39 25.26
C LYS A 554 5.32 13.46 25.03
N GLY A 555 4.17 13.07 24.50
CA GLY A 555 3.04 13.97 24.21
C GLY A 555 3.06 14.63 22.83
N MET A 556 3.95 14.21 21.92
CA MET A 556 3.99 14.66 20.53
C MET A 556 3.18 13.70 19.64
N HIS A 557 2.06 14.15 19.06
CA HIS A 557 1.34 13.37 18.06
C HIS A 557 1.91 13.63 16.65
N THR A 558 1.95 12.60 15.81
CA THR A 558 2.31 12.73 14.38
C THR A 558 1.28 11.99 13.54
N LYS A 559 0.65 12.67 12.58
CA LYS A 559 -0.34 12.03 11.71
C LYS A 559 0.31 10.91 10.90
N ASN A 560 -0.30 9.73 10.94
CA ASN A 560 0.21 8.51 10.33
C ASN A 560 0.10 8.52 8.79
N TYR A 561 1.09 7.96 8.10
CA TYR A 561 1.10 7.84 6.64
C TYR A 561 1.76 6.55 6.13
N GLY A 562 1.29 6.06 4.98
CA GLY A 562 1.86 4.90 4.26
C GLY A 562 2.74 5.27 3.07
N ILE A 563 2.48 6.42 2.43
CA ILE A 563 3.24 6.92 1.28
C ILE A 563 4.32 7.88 1.77
N ARG A 564 5.60 7.59 1.54
CA ARG A 564 6.70 8.52 1.80
C ARG A 564 6.92 9.46 0.63
N ARG A 565 7.02 8.92 -0.59
CA ARG A 565 7.26 9.68 -1.83
C ARG A 565 6.45 9.12 -2.99
N ILE A 566 6.11 9.98 -3.96
CA ILE A 566 5.56 9.59 -5.26
C ILE A 566 6.39 10.26 -6.33
N LEU A 567 6.90 9.47 -7.27
CA LEU A 567 7.66 9.92 -8.42
C LEU A 567 6.81 9.78 -9.69
N ASP A 568 6.94 10.75 -10.59
CA ASP A 568 6.39 10.67 -11.94
C ASP A 568 7.20 9.68 -12.82
N ARG A 569 6.73 9.50 -14.06
CA ARG A 569 7.37 8.63 -15.05
C ARG A 569 8.81 9.01 -15.43
N ARG A 570 9.29 10.22 -15.16
CA ARG A 570 10.67 10.68 -15.40
C ARG A 570 11.55 10.53 -14.15
N GLY A 571 10.94 10.48 -12.97
CA GLY A 571 11.59 10.45 -11.65
C GLY A 571 11.36 11.70 -10.80
N ASN A 572 10.59 12.68 -11.28
CA ASN A 572 10.30 13.92 -10.56
C ASN A 572 9.38 13.64 -9.36
N VAL A 573 9.65 14.26 -8.21
CA VAL A 573 8.81 14.13 -7.02
C VAL A 573 7.48 14.87 -7.22
N ILE A 574 6.38 14.14 -7.28
CA ILE A 574 5.01 14.68 -7.26
C ILE A 574 4.58 15.01 -5.83
N TYR A 575 4.93 14.14 -4.89
CA TYR A 575 4.58 14.23 -3.48
C TYR A 575 5.69 13.67 -2.60
N GLU A 576 5.90 14.30 -1.45
CA GLU A 576 6.78 13.83 -0.39
C GLU A 576 6.14 14.13 0.97
N ALA A 577 6.14 13.16 1.87
CA ALA A 577 5.51 13.24 3.17
C ALA A 577 6.25 14.23 4.07
N LYS A 578 5.55 15.27 4.55
CA LYS A 578 6.11 16.26 5.46
C LYS A 578 5.93 15.82 6.90
N PHE A 579 7.03 15.49 7.56
CA PHE A 579 7.04 15.23 9.00
C PHE A 579 6.77 16.53 9.77
N LYS A 580 5.67 16.56 10.53
CA LYS A 580 5.30 17.65 11.44
C LYS A 580 4.67 17.05 12.70
N PRO A 581 5.43 16.89 13.80
CA PRO A 581 4.90 16.45 15.08
C PRO A 581 4.29 17.64 15.83
N ASP A 582 3.07 17.48 16.34
CA ASP A 582 2.36 18.51 17.09
C ASP A 582 2.31 18.14 18.59
N ARG A 583 2.61 19.10 19.47
CA ARG A 583 2.56 18.87 20.92
C ARG A 583 1.11 18.92 21.40
N VAL A 584 0.60 17.79 21.86
CA VAL A 584 -0.80 17.64 22.29
C VAL A 584 -0.95 17.28 23.76
N LEU A 585 0.11 16.73 24.38
CA LEU A 585 0.25 16.58 25.84
C LEU A 585 1.58 17.19 26.31
N GLN A 586 1.66 17.57 27.58
CA GLN A 586 2.95 17.84 28.23
C GLN A 586 3.66 16.54 28.60
N GLU A 587 4.98 16.61 28.71
CA GLU A 587 5.83 15.44 28.95
C GLU A 587 5.49 14.72 30.26
N ASP A 588 5.25 15.45 31.35
CA ASP A 588 4.83 14.90 32.65
C ASP A 588 3.55 14.05 32.54
N THR A 589 2.54 14.58 31.84
CA THR A 589 1.24 13.91 31.66
C THR A 589 1.42 12.65 30.82
N SER A 590 2.27 12.70 29.80
CA SER A 590 2.66 11.52 29.01
C SER A 590 3.39 10.49 29.87
N ALA A 591 4.39 10.90 30.66
CA ALA A 591 5.20 10.02 31.50
C ALA A 591 4.38 9.35 32.62
N ILE A 592 3.45 10.08 33.24
CA ILE A 592 2.49 9.54 34.20
C ILE A 592 1.58 8.51 33.53
N MET A 593 1.00 8.83 32.37
CA MET A 593 0.14 7.88 31.64
C MET A 593 0.91 6.65 31.17
N THR A 594 2.15 6.79 30.72
CA THR A 594 3.03 5.66 30.40
C THR A 594 3.35 4.81 31.64
N TRP A 595 3.61 5.42 32.80
CA TRP A 595 3.80 4.67 34.05
C TRP A 595 2.54 3.86 34.44
N LEU A 596 1.34 4.43 34.29
CA LEU A 596 0.08 3.72 34.54
C LEU A 596 -0.17 2.59 33.52
N LEU A 597 0.11 2.83 32.23
CA LEU A 597 -0.04 1.86 31.15
C LEU A 597 1.02 0.75 31.18
N ARG A 598 2.19 0.99 31.79
CA ARG A 598 3.13 -0.08 32.20
C ARG A 598 2.54 -0.93 33.33
N GLY A 599 1.86 -0.32 34.29
CA GLY A 599 1.12 -1.05 35.34
C GLY A 599 0.09 -2.01 34.76
N VAL A 600 -0.69 -1.59 33.74
CA VAL A 600 -1.64 -2.48 33.06
C VAL A 600 -0.97 -3.74 32.52
N VAL A 601 0.27 -3.64 32.01
CA VAL A 601 1.02 -4.79 31.48
C VAL A 601 1.68 -5.59 32.61
N ASN A 602 2.41 -4.94 33.52
CA ASN A 602 3.17 -5.64 34.56
C ASN A 602 2.29 -6.35 35.60
N GLU A 603 1.20 -5.72 36.02
CA GLU A 603 0.37 -6.15 37.15
C GLU A 603 -1.13 -6.23 36.82
N GLY A 604 -1.59 -5.56 35.75
CA GLY A 604 -3.00 -5.49 35.35
C GLY A 604 -3.47 -6.51 34.29
N THR A 605 -4.40 -6.08 33.44
CA THR A 605 -5.06 -6.91 32.42
C THR A 605 -4.21 -7.22 31.17
N GLY A 606 -3.06 -6.56 31.00
CA GLY A 606 -2.22 -6.62 29.81
C GLY A 606 -1.04 -7.60 29.87
N ARG A 607 -0.91 -8.42 30.92
CA ARG A 607 0.27 -9.28 31.20
C ARG A 607 0.77 -10.12 30.02
N ALA A 608 -0.13 -10.60 29.17
CA ALA A 608 0.23 -11.39 27.99
C ALA A 608 0.99 -10.60 26.89
N ALA A 609 1.11 -9.27 27.02
CA ALA A 609 1.93 -8.43 26.13
C ALA A 609 3.40 -8.29 26.58
N ALA A 610 3.75 -8.64 27.82
CA ALA A 610 5.07 -8.35 28.40
C ALA A 610 6.23 -8.97 27.58
N LEU A 611 7.30 -8.21 27.37
CA LEU A 611 8.54 -8.65 26.71
C LEU A 611 9.63 -8.85 27.76
N ASP A 612 10.51 -9.84 27.55
CA ASP A 612 11.51 -10.26 28.54
C ASP A 612 12.65 -9.23 28.74
N ASP A 613 12.95 -8.43 27.72
CA ASP A 613 14.16 -7.59 27.66
C ASP A 613 13.91 -6.08 27.80
N ARG A 614 12.66 -5.62 27.68
CA ARG A 614 12.32 -4.19 27.58
C ARG A 614 10.96 -3.84 28.19
N PRO A 615 10.80 -2.61 28.73
CA PRO A 615 9.52 -2.20 29.29
C PRO A 615 8.47 -2.04 28.20
N VAL A 616 7.26 -2.54 28.45
CA VAL A 616 6.08 -2.39 27.58
C VAL A 616 5.01 -1.58 28.31
N ALA A 617 4.29 -0.74 27.57
CA ALA A 617 3.11 -0.03 28.06
C ALA A 617 1.93 -0.32 27.12
N GLY A 618 0.71 -0.43 27.65
CA GLY A 618 -0.46 -0.67 26.79
C GLY A 618 -1.78 -0.80 27.53
N LYS A 619 -2.85 -1.08 26.78
CA LYS A 619 -4.20 -1.25 27.34
C LYS A 619 -4.98 -2.31 26.57
N THR A 620 -5.66 -3.18 27.32
CA THR A 620 -6.71 -4.05 26.77
C THR A 620 -8.05 -3.33 26.64
N GLY A 621 -8.80 -3.64 25.60
CA GLY A 621 -10.22 -3.29 25.44
C GLY A 621 -11.05 -4.51 25.13
N THR A 622 -12.28 -4.51 25.63
CA THR A 622 -13.34 -5.47 25.33
C THR A 622 -14.58 -4.63 25.09
N SER A 623 -15.27 -4.82 23.96
CA SER A 623 -16.54 -4.14 23.68
C SER A 623 -17.72 -4.80 24.42
N ASP A 624 -18.92 -4.21 24.30
CA ASP A 624 -20.13 -4.83 24.83
C ASP A 624 -20.33 -6.24 24.23
N GLU A 625 -20.81 -7.18 25.06
CA GLU A 625 -20.91 -8.62 24.74
C GLU A 625 -19.59 -9.28 24.27
N ALA A 626 -18.43 -8.65 24.47
CA ALA A 626 -17.13 -9.12 23.98
C ALA A 626 -17.09 -9.39 22.46
N ARG A 627 -17.77 -8.57 21.65
CA ARG A 627 -17.78 -8.66 20.18
C ARG A 627 -16.41 -8.32 19.54
N ASP A 628 -15.64 -7.48 20.21
CA ASP A 628 -14.32 -6.99 19.80
C ASP A 628 -13.31 -7.11 20.95
N LEU A 629 -12.15 -7.70 20.66
CA LEU A 629 -11.06 -7.90 21.60
C LEU A 629 -9.83 -7.10 21.14
N TRP A 630 -9.42 -6.13 21.94
CA TRP A 630 -8.35 -5.19 21.60
C TRP A 630 -7.16 -5.29 22.54
N PHE A 631 -5.96 -5.13 21.98
CA PHE A 631 -4.81 -4.65 22.73
C PHE A 631 -4.03 -3.61 21.91
N ILE A 632 -3.81 -2.45 22.50
CA ILE A 632 -2.95 -1.40 21.94
C ILE A 632 -1.77 -1.23 22.89
N GLY A 633 -0.55 -1.42 22.37
CA GLY A 633 0.67 -1.42 23.16
C GLY A 633 1.84 -0.79 22.43
N TYR A 634 2.81 -0.30 23.20
CA TYR A 634 3.96 0.42 22.68
C TYR A 634 5.23 0.19 23.51
N ILE A 635 6.34 0.48 22.86
CA ILE A 635 7.69 0.74 23.39
C ILE A 635 8.09 2.16 22.90
N PRO A 636 9.19 2.78 23.37
CA PRO A 636 9.55 4.15 22.96
C PRO A 636 9.65 4.36 21.44
N GLN A 637 10.06 3.32 20.69
CA GLN A 637 10.29 3.41 19.24
C GLN A 637 9.11 2.98 18.35
N MET A 638 8.06 2.38 18.91
CA MET A 638 7.00 1.72 18.14
C MET A 638 5.71 1.58 18.94
N VAL A 639 4.58 1.86 18.30
CA VAL A 639 3.25 1.50 18.77
C VAL A 639 2.62 0.50 17.80
N ALA A 640 1.94 -0.50 18.33
CA ALA A 640 1.18 -1.46 17.54
C ALA A 640 -0.15 -1.79 18.22
N GLY A 641 -1.16 -2.07 17.40
CA GLY A 641 -2.51 -2.41 17.84
C GLY A 641 -2.99 -3.69 17.19
N VAL A 642 -3.70 -4.50 17.98
CA VAL A 642 -4.36 -5.73 17.56
C VAL A 642 -5.85 -5.65 17.87
N TRP A 643 -6.67 -6.08 16.91
CA TRP A 643 -8.11 -6.34 17.07
C TRP A 643 -8.40 -7.80 16.68
N LEU A 644 -9.29 -8.47 17.42
CA LEU A 644 -9.87 -9.78 17.10
C LEU A 644 -11.40 -9.68 17.19
N GLY A 645 -12.14 -10.33 16.30
CA GLY A 645 -13.60 -10.33 16.34
C GLY A 645 -14.28 -10.95 15.12
N ASN A 646 -15.57 -10.65 14.94
CA ASN A 646 -16.41 -11.15 13.84
C ASN A 646 -16.95 -10.02 12.98
N ASP A 647 -16.99 -10.23 11.65
CA ASP A 647 -17.48 -9.23 10.68
C ASP A 647 -18.97 -8.89 10.87
N ASP A 648 -19.77 -9.87 11.30
CA ASP A 648 -21.21 -9.76 11.52
C ASP A 648 -21.60 -9.35 12.95
N ASN A 649 -20.63 -8.81 13.72
CA ASN A 649 -20.77 -8.36 15.10
C ASN A 649 -21.24 -9.43 16.10
N LYS A 650 -21.12 -10.73 15.79
CA LYS A 650 -21.37 -11.80 16.77
C LYS A 650 -20.39 -11.72 17.97
N PRO A 651 -20.87 -11.91 19.21
CA PRO A 651 -20.02 -12.08 20.39
C PRO A 651 -18.89 -13.09 20.21
N THR A 652 -17.71 -12.76 20.72
CA THR A 652 -16.64 -13.75 20.92
C THR A 652 -16.79 -14.42 22.29
N TRP A 653 -16.09 -15.54 22.48
CA TRP A 653 -15.87 -16.16 23.80
C TRP A 653 -14.41 -16.04 24.24
N GLY A 654 -13.69 -15.07 23.66
CA GLY A 654 -12.29 -14.81 23.96
C GLY A 654 -12.10 -13.75 25.03
N ALA A 655 -10.83 -13.51 25.35
CA ALA A 655 -10.41 -12.44 26.22
C ALA A 655 -9.33 -11.60 25.52
N SER A 656 -9.27 -10.31 25.84
CA SER A 656 -8.31 -9.39 25.23
C SER A 656 -6.84 -9.66 25.59
N SER A 657 -6.60 -10.60 26.52
CA SER A 657 -5.29 -11.25 26.71
C SER A 657 -4.82 -12.01 25.47
N THR A 658 -5.72 -12.55 24.64
CA THR A 658 -5.39 -13.15 23.34
C THR A 658 -4.83 -12.09 22.40
N ALA A 659 -5.47 -10.93 22.28
CA ALA A 659 -4.97 -9.81 21.46
C ALA A 659 -3.61 -9.28 21.97
N ALA A 660 -3.42 -9.23 23.30
CA ALA A 660 -2.15 -8.90 23.93
C ALA A 660 -1.05 -9.94 23.64
N TYR A 661 -1.39 -11.23 23.59
CA TYR A 661 -0.45 -12.31 23.19
C TYR A 661 -0.12 -12.25 21.69
N THR A 662 -1.07 -11.93 20.82
CA THR A 662 -0.81 -11.68 19.39
C THR A 662 0.14 -10.49 19.19
N TRP A 663 -0.06 -9.42 19.95
CA TRP A 663 0.85 -8.27 19.99
C TRP A 663 2.24 -8.69 20.44
N ASN A 664 2.36 -9.50 21.50
CA ASN A 664 3.62 -10.05 21.97
C ASN A 664 4.32 -10.89 20.89
N LYS A 665 3.61 -11.77 20.18
CA LYS A 665 4.17 -12.60 19.10
C LYS A 665 4.75 -11.78 17.97
N PHE A 666 4.04 -10.74 17.54
CA PHE A 666 4.55 -9.79 16.54
C PHE A 666 5.79 -9.04 17.06
N MET A 667 5.71 -8.46 18.25
CA MET A 667 6.78 -7.64 18.81
C MET A 667 8.04 -8.45 19.13
N ALA A 668 7.93 -9.65 19.71
CA ALA A 668 9.06 -10.52 20.04
C ALA A 668 9.86 -10.98 18.80
N GLU A 669 9.26 -10.96 17.61
CA GLU A 669 9.98 -11.14 16.35
C GLU A 669 10.67 -9.83 15.93
N VAL A 670 9.92 -8.73 15.92
CA VAL A 670 10.36 -7.42 15.41
C VAL A 670 11.43 -6.73 16.26
N VAL A 671 11.42 -6.89 17.59
CA VAL A 671 12.29 -6.11 18.49
C VAL A 671 13.74 -6.63 18.59
N LYS A 672 14.05 -7.79 18.00
CA LYS A 672 15.39 -8.41 18.03
C LYS A 672 16.47 -7.47 17.53
N ASP A 673 16.18 -6.73 16.46
CA ASP A 673 17.09 -5.77 15.82
C ASP A 673 16.87 -4.33 16.31
N ILE A 674 16.09 -4.12 17.38
CA ILE A 674 15.76 -2.80 17.94
C ILE A 674 16.42 -2.68 19.32
N PRO A 675 17.31 -1.69 19.55
CA PRO A 675 17.89 -1.42 20.86
C PRO A 675 16.84 -1.26 21.98
N VAL A 676 17.20 -1.61 23.21
CA VAL A 676 16.33 -1.40 24.38
C VAL A 676 16.40 0.06 24.81
N GLU A 677 15.33 0.81 24.58
CA GLU A 677 15.15 2.17 25.11
C GLU A 677 14.28 2.13 26.38
N LYS A 678 14.56 3.03 27.32
CA LYS A 678 13.72 3.26 28.49
C LYS A 678 12.61 4.25 28.16
N PHE A 679 11.45 4.08 28.76
CA PHE A 679 10.44 5.14 28.79
C PHE A 679 10.92 6.36 29.56
N PRO A 680 10.32 7.56 29.33
CA PRO A 680 10.56 8.73 30.16
C PRO A 680 10.37 8.41 31.65
N GLU A 681 11.19 9.02 32.50
CA GLU A 681 11.02 8.87 33.94
C GLU A 681 9.75 9.60 34.40
N ARG A 682 9.03 8.99 35.35
CA ARG A 682 7.82 9.59 35.92
C ARG A 682 8.24 10.77 36.81
N PRO A 683 7.59 11.94 36.75
CA PRO A 683 7.86 13.02 37.70
C PRO A 683 7.77 12.54 39.16
N THR A 684 8.61 13.14 40.00
CA THR A 684 8.67 12.91 41.44
C THR A 684 7.37 13.36 42.10
N GLU A 685 7.00 14.63 41.85
CA GLU A 685 5.77 15.26 42.29
C GLU A 685 4.58 14.83 41.43
N LEU A 686 3.60 14.17 42.05
CA LEU A 686 2.36 13.73 41.38
C LEU A 686 1.13 14.55 41.79
N GLU A 687 1.24 15.29 42.88
CA GLU A 687 0.18 16.10 43.49
C GLU A 687 0.49 17.59 43.31
N GLY A 688 -0.49 18.48 43.45
CA GLY A 688 -0.30 19.93 43.25
C GLY A 688 0.02 20.37 41.80
N ARG A 689 0.27 19.43 40.87
CA ARG A 689 0.62 19.69 39.48
C ARG A 689 -0.37 20.64 38.80
N LYS A 690 0.14 21.74 38.25
CA LYS A 690 -0.65 22.76 37.55
C LYS A 690 -1.46 22.16 36.39
N ALA A 691 -2.75 22.47 36.34
CA ALA A 691 -3.63 22.06 35.25
C ALA A 691 -3.15 22.63 33.89
N GLN A 692 -3.15 21.77 32.88
CA GLN A 692 -2.68 22.03 31.51
C GLN A 692 -3.84 22.28 30.54
N LEU A 693 -5.07 22.00 30.97
CA LEU A 693 -6.32 22.26 30.24
C LEU A 693 -7.43 22.67 31.20
N THR A 694 -8.48 23.30 30.67
CA THR A 694 -9.70 23.63 31.41
C THR A 694 -10.70 22.49 31.24
N ILE A 695 -11.06 21.84 32.35
CA ILE A 695 -12.11 20.82 32.39
C ILE A 695 -13.51 21.44 32.35
N LYS A 696 -14.49 20.67 31.89
CA LYS A 696 -15.93 21.01 31.92
C LYS A 696 -16.69 19.93 32.71
N PRO A 697 -16.59 19.90 34.06
CA PRO A 697 -17.21 18.84 34.87
C PRO A 697 -18.70 18.71 34.58
N ILE A 698 -19.17 17.48 34.41
CA ILE A 698 -20.58 17.20 34.17
C ILE A 698 -21.35 17.45 35.46
N LYS A 699 -22.57 17.96 35.33
CA LYS A 699 -23.53 18.13 36.44
C LYS A 699 -24.71 17.18 36.21
N PRO A 700 -24.64 15.92 36.69
CA PRO A 700 -25.75 14.99 36.54
C PRO A 700 -27.00 15.49 37.26
N LYS A 701 -28.17 15.11 36.74
CA LYS A 701 -29.47 15.41 37.38
C LYS A 701 -29.74 14.46 38.55
N SER A 702 -29.12 13.28 38.54
CA SER A 702 -29.28 12.23 39.54
C SER A 702 -28.03 11.37 39.65
N ILE A 703 -27.61 11.09 40.89
CA ILE A 703 -26.50 10.20 41.20
C ILE A 703 -26.94 9.26 42.32
N PHE A 704 -26.64 7.96 42.17
CA PHE A 704 -26.74 6.96 43.22
C PHE A 704 -25.41 6.20 43.30
N SER A 705 -24.88 6.06 44.52
CA SER A 705 -23.80 5.12 44.84
C SER A 705 -24.30 4.24 45.99
N GLY A 706 -24.37 2.93 45.76
CA GLY A 706 -24.73 1.96 46.80
C GLY A 706 -23.58 1.71 47.77
N SER A 707 -23.91 1.15 48.94
CA SER A 707 -22.93 0.55 49.84
C SER A 707 -22.45 -0.81 49.30
N ILE A 708 -21.27 -1.24 49.75
CA ILE A 708 -20.84 -2.63 49.59
C ILE A 708 -21.44 -3.43 50.74
N ILE A 709 -22.26 -4.43 50.42
CA ILE A 709 -22.74 -5.40 51.41
C ILE A 709 -21.63 -6.44 51.59
N SER A 710 -20.93 -6.37 52.72
CA SER A 710 -19.93 -7.36 53.11
C SER A 710 -20.62 -8.69 53.43
N LYS A 711 -20.51 -9.67 52.52
CA LYS A 711 -20.65 -11.08 52.90
C LYS A 711 -19.44 -11.49 53.74
N ASN A 712 -19.52 -11.16 55.02
CA ASN A 712 -18.92 -11.83 56.19
C ASN A 712 -18.89 -10.85 57.36
N SER A 713 -19.89 -10.97 58.23
CA SER A 713 -19.86 -10.59 59.65
C SER A 713 -20.75 -11.61 60.35
N ASP A 714 -20.25 -12.24 61.41
CA ASP A 714 -20.85 -13.44 61.98
C ASP A 714 -22.11 -13.12 62.81
N ASP A 715 -23.28 -13.60 62.36
CA ASP A 715 -24.52 -13.61 63.14
C ASP A 715 -24.48 -14.74 64.20
N ASP A 716 -23.56 -14.64 65.16
CA ASP A 716 -23.57 -15.42 66.42
C ASP A 716 -24.05 -14.56 67.59
N ASP A 717 -25.25 -13.97 67.46
CA ASP A 717 -25.94 -13.28 68.55
C ASP A 717 -27.19 -14.08 68.94
N THR A 718 -27.15 -14.72 70.12
CA THR A 718 -28.18 -15.66 70.58
C THR A 718 -29.19 -14.97 71.50
N PRO A 719 -30.48 -14.84 71.10
CA PRO A 719 -31.49 -14.21 71.95
C PRO A 719 -31.87 -15.12 73.14
N ARG A 720 -31.24 -14.89 74.31
CA ARG A 720 -31.67 -15.51 75.57
C ARG A 720 -32.89 -14.79 76.13
N ARG A 721 -33.83 -15.59 76.70
CA ARG A 721 -35.15 -15.24 77.30
C ARG A 721 -36.30 -15.22 76.28
N SER A 722 -37.51 -15.69 76.60
CA SER A 722 -38.01 -16.30 77.85
C SER A 722 -39.18 -17.27 77.62
N ARG A 723 -39.41 -18.18 78.58
CA ARG A 723 -40.43 -19.24 78.55
C ARG A 723 -41.86 -18.71 78.48
N SER A 724 -42.71 -19.34 77.67
CA SER A 724 -44.13 -19.55 77.99
C SER A 724 -44.64 -20.89 77.43
N ARG A 725 -45.76 -21.37 77.98
CA ARG A 725 -46.39 -22.68 77.74
C ARG A 725 -47.25 -22.62 76.44
N ARG A 726 -47.83 -23.70 75.87
CA ARG A 726 -48.31 -24.98 76.45
C ARG A 726 -48.70 -25.99 75.34
N ALA A 727 -48.30 -27.27 75.49
CA ALA A 727 -48.93 -28.55 75.01
C ALA A 727 -49.47 -28.66 73.55
N THR A 728 -49.77 -29.84 72.97
CA THR A 728 -49.98 -31.24 73.41
C THR A 728 -49.45 -32.23 72.35
N ASP A 729 -49.06 -33.45 72.77
CA ASP A 729 -49.34 -34.78 72.20
C ASP A 729 -49.09 -35.09 70.68
N SER A 730 -48.65 -36.28 70.26
CA SER A 730 -48.21 -37.52 70.95
C SER A 730 -47.48 -38.48 69.98
N ASP A 731 -46.74 -39.46 70.53
CA ASP A 731 -46.48 -40.83 70.00
C ASP A 731 -45.74 -41.03 68.64
N ASP A 732 -44.98 -42.10 68.36
CA ASP A 732 -44.36 -43.19 69.16
C ASP A 732 -43.25 -43.88 68.29
N SER A 733 -42.46 -44.81 68.85
CA SER A 733 -41.62 -45.88 68.24
C SER A 733 -40.64 -45.51 67.09
N SER A 734 -39.32 -45.59 67.28
CA SER A 734 -38.48 -46.82 67.25
C SER A 734 -38.68 -47.68 65.99
N SER A 735 -37.67 -48.00 65.18
CA SER A 735 -36.50 -48.81 65.56
C SER A 735 -35.32 -48.72 64.54
N GLU A 736 -34.26 -49.51 64.78
CA GLU A 736 -33.02 -49.53 63.99
C GLU A 736 -33.08 -50.45 62.74
N GLU A 737 -32.30 -50.16 61.69
CA GLU A 737 -31.22 -51.06 61.20
C GLU A 737 -30.46 -50.48 59.99
N THR A 738 -29.34 -51.11 59.61
CA THR A 738 -28.41 -50.64 58.57
C THR A 738 -28.32 -51.59 57.34
N PRO A 739 -27.19 -51.75 56.61
CA PRO A 739 -26.98 -51.00 55.37
C PRO A 739 -26.79 -51.89 54.13
N ARG A 740 -27.32 -51.50 52.95
CA ARG A 740 -27.02 -52.22 51.68
C ARG A 740 -26.69 -51.34 50.47
N ARG A 741 -25.50 -51.57 49.91
CA ARG A 741 -25.10 -51.19 48.54
C ARG A 741 -25.83 -52.07 47.51
N ARG A 742 -26.25 -51.51 46.37
CA ARG A 742 -25.75 -51.93 45.04
C ARG A 742 -26.23 -51.06 43.86
N ARG A 743 -25.47 -51.18 42.77
CA ARG A 743 -25.64 -50.57 41.44
C ARG A 743 -27.00 -50.92 40.81
N TYR A 744 -27.50 -50.09 39.90
CA TYR A 744 -27.56 -50.47 38.47
C TYR A 744 -27.61 -49.23 37.54
N ARG A 745 -27.93 -49.44 36.27
CA ARG A 745 -27.76 -48.54 35.10
C ARG A 745 -28.97 -48.74 34.17
N THR A 746 -29.31 -47.74 33.34
CA THR A 746 -30.30 -47.80 32.22
C THR A 746 -31.77 -48.10 32.62
N SER A 747 -32.84 -47.72 31.90
CA SER A 747 -33.06 -46.78 30.76
C SER A 747 -34.58 -46.60 30.49
N SER A 748 -34.97 -45.63 29.63
CA SER A 748 -36.22 -45.61 28.80
C SER A 748 -37.60 -45.49 29.52
N VAL A 749 -38.75 -45.03 28.95
CA VAL A 749 -39.17 -44.26 27.73
C VAL A 749 -40.66 -43.83 27.88
N GLN A 750 -41.17 -42.84 27.11
CA GLN A 750 -42.62 -42.49 26.91
C GLN A 750 -43.40 -41.90 28.13
N SER A 751 -44.60 -41.28 28.02
CA SER A 751 -45.55 -40.98 26.91
C SER A 751 -46.26 -39.60 27.07
N SER A 752 -47.28 -39.32 26.24
CA SER A 752 -48.24 -38.18 26.29
C SER A 752 -49.27 -38.31 27.46
N GLU A 753 -50.27 -37.45 27.76
CA GLU A 753 -51.00 -36.34 27.06
C GLU A 753 -51.71 -35.42 28.14
N SER A 754 -52.61 -34.41 27.97
CA SER A 754 -53.48 -33.94 26.86
C SER A 754 -53.87 -32.41 26.85
N ALA A 755 -55.14 -32.04 27.15
CA ALA A 755 -55.88 -30.87 26.62
C ALA A 755 -56.65 -29.98 27.66
N PRO A 756 -57.28 -28.82 27.28
CA PRO A 756 -57.80 -27.79 28.22
C PRO A 756 -59.31 -27.40 28.09
N ARG A 757 -59.83 -26.48 28.95
CA ARG A 757 -61.03 -25.60 28.79
C ARG A 757 -61.22 -24.68 30.03
N ARG A 758 -62.04 -23.60 30.09
CA ARG A 758 -63.20 -23.06 29.30
C ARG A 758 -62.80 -21.66 28.72
N ARG A 759 -63.56 -20.59 28.36
CA ARG A 759 -64.96 -20.09 28.15
C ARG A 759 -64.73 -18.79 27.27
N ARG A 760 -65.42 -18.32 26.19
CA ARG A 760 -66.83 -18.07 25.77
C ARG A 760 -67.59 -17.09 26.68
N ARG A 761 -68.33 -16.05 26.21
CA ARG A 761 -68.96 -15.65 24.89
C ARG A 761 -68.85 -14.08 24.72
N ARG A 762 -69.44 -13.23 23.83
CA ARG A 762 -70.50 -13.26 22.76
C ARG A 762 -70.47 -11.98 21.84
N SER A 763 -70.50 -12.13 20.50
CA SER A 763 -71.07 -11.18 19.47
C SER A 763 -70.42 -9.79 19.22
N GLN A 764 -70.65 -8.99 18.13
CA GLN A 764 -71.22 -9.05 16.74
C GLN A 764 -70.95 -7.65 16.05
N GLU A 765 -71.06 -7.30 14.75
CA GLU A 765 -71.08 -7.96 13.40
C GLU A 765 -71.16 -6.87 12.25
N VAL A 766 -71.43 -7.24 10.98
CA VAL A 766 -71.86 -6.42 9.80
C VAL A 766 -70.83 -5.60 8.96
N GLN A 767 -70.60 -6.10 7.72
CA GLN A 767 -70.35 -5.49 6.37
C GLN A 767 -69.33 -4.33 6.05
N PRO A 768 -68.91 -4.16 4.77
CA PRO A 768 -67.76 -3.30 4.35
C PRO A 768 -68.02 -2.28 3.20
N GLN A 769 -67.06 -1.37 2.92
CA GLN A 769 -66.86 -0.79 1.57
C GLN A 769 -65.42 -0.25 1.31
N GLU A 770 -65.06 -0.24 0.01
CA GLU A 770 -64.04 0.49 -0.80
C GLU A 770 -63.04 1.49 -0.17
N GLU A 771 -61.83 1.78 -0.68
CA GLU A 771 -60.89 1.23 -1.73
C GLU A 771 -59.48 1.89 -1.44
N SER A 772 -58.44 2.06 -2.27
CA SER A 772 -58.20 1.86 -3.71
C SER A 772 -56.78 1.37 -4.04
N ARG A 773 -56.61 0.69 -5.19
CA ARG A 773 -55.31 0.52 -5.88
C ARG A 773 -55.43 0.40 -7.41
N PRO A 774 -54.71 1.20 -8.22
CA PRO A 774 -54.68 1.00 -9.68
C PRO A 774 -53.86 -0.24 -10.08
N ARG A 775 -54.35 -0.99 -11.06
CA ARG A 775 -53.63 -2.05 -11.77
C ARG A 775 -53.11 -1.52 -13.12
N TYR A 776 -52.05 -2.11 -13.66
CA TYR A 776 -51.77 -2.05 -15.10
C TYR A 776 -51.84 -3.43 -15.76
N ARG A 777 -52.24 -3.46 -17.04
CA ARG A 777 -52.72 -4.67 -17.74
C ARG A 777 -51.97 -4.86 -19.06
N ARG A 778 -51.76 -6.13 -19.48
CA ARG A 778 -51.20 -6.47 -20.81
C ARG A 778 -52.26 -6.36 -21.91
N SER A 779 -51.88 -5.87 -23.09
CA SER A 779 -52.58 -6.12 -24.36
C SER A 779 -51.62 -6.09 -25.57
N ARG A 780 -52.06 -6.69 -26.70
CA ARG A 780 -51.29 -7.03 -27.92
C ARG A 780 -51.32 -5.93 -29.00
N ARG A 781 -50.42 -6.08 -30.01
CA ARG A 781 -50.44 -5.49 -31.38
C ARG A 781 -50.14 -3.97 -31.41
N GLN A 782 -49.68 -3.37 -32.52
CA GLN A 782 -49.64 -3.84 -33.93
C GLN A 782 -48.28 -3.58 -34.63
N VAL A 783 -48.24 -3.44 -35.97
CA VAL A 783 -47.05 -3.44 -36.85
C VAL A 783 -47.20 -2.35 -37.93
N SER A 784 -46.10 -1.93 -38.58
CA SER A 784 -45.90 -0.96 -39.71
C SER A 784 -45.26 0.38 -39.28
N THR A 785 -44.36 1.04 -40.05
CA THR A 785 -43.72 0.72 -41.35
C THR A 785 -42.38 1.48 -41.51
N ASN A 786 -41.48 0.98 -42.39
CA ASN A 786 -40.31 1.65 -43.03
C ASN A 786 -39.17 2.16 -42.10
N SER A 787 -37.87 2.12 -42.46
CA SER A 787 -37.09 1.49 -43.57
C SER A 787 -35.59 1.36 -43.08
N GLN A 788 -34.52 1.01 -43.82
CA GLN A 788 -34.32 0.81 -45.27
C GLN A 788 -33.17 -0.14 -45.67
N SER A 789 -31.91 0.18 -45.33
CA SER A 789 -30.70 -0.31 -46.02
C SER A 789 -29.45 -0.27 -45.09
N GLN A 790 -28.38 -1.04 -45.25
CA GLN A 790 -27.99 -1.96 -46.34
C GLN A 790 -27.04 -3.08 -45.84
N GLU A 791 -26.99 -4.19 -46.59
CA GLU A 791 -25.86 -5.10 -46.96
C GLU A 791 -24.53 -5.15 -46.15
N SER A 792 -23.82 -6.29 -46.00
CA SER A 792 -23.93 -7.63 -46.62
C SER A 792 -23.17 -8.74 -45.85
N SER A 793 -23.49 -10.01 -46.17
CA SER A 793 -22.63 -11.23 -46.19
C SER A 793 -21.79 -11.69 -44.96
N SER A 794 -21.57 -12.98 -44.68
CA SER A 794 -22.23 -14.24 -45.13
C SER A 794 -21.67 -15.47 -44.38
N ASN A 795 -22.53 -16.46 -44.06
CA ASN A 795 -22.23 -17.91 -43.89
C ASN A 795 -21.16 -18.34 -42.84
N SER A 796 -21.13 -19.58 -42.33
CA SER A 796 -21.94 -20.78 -42.62
C SER A 796 -22.34 -21.54 -41.34
N SER A 797 -23.44 -22.29 -41.46
CA SER A 797 -24.04 -23.18 -40.46
C SER A 797 -23.19 -24.38 -40.02
N ARG A 798 -23.45 -24.88 -38.80
CA ARG A 798 -23.77 -26.32 -38.58
C ARG A 798 -24.75 -26.49 -37.39
N ARG A 799 -25.70 -27.42 -37.55
CA ARG A 799 -26.73 -27.83 -36.56
C ARG A 799 -26.59 -29.33 -36.27
N TYR A 800 -27.46 -29.87 -35.40
CA TYR A 800 -27.69 -31.28 -34.99
C TYR A 800 -26.90 -31.74 -33.74
N ARG A 801 -27.48 -32.55 -32.83
CA ARG A 801 -28.90 -32.74 -32.40
C ARG A 801 -28.90 -33.40 -31.00
N ARG A 802 -30.03 -33.38 -30.26
CA ARG A 802 -30.20 -34.04 -28.94
C ARG A 802 -31.05 -35.32 -29.00
N SER A 803 -30.59 -36.37 -28.31
CA SER A 803 -31.36 -37.52 -27.77
C SER A 803 -30.41 -38.23 -26.76
N ARG A 804 -30.74 -38.62 -25.51
CA ARG A 804 -31.80 -39.53 -24.98
C ARG A 804 -31.78 -40.91 -25.68
N ARG A 805 -31.84 -42.06 -24.98
CA ARG A 805 -32.24 -42.35 -23.58
C ARG A 805 -31.59 -43.68 -23.07
N GLN A 806 -31.91 -44.03 -21.80
CA GLN A 806 -31.68 -45.25 -20.98
C GLN A 806 -31.63 -46.60 -21.77
N ALA A 807 -31.07 -47.73 -21.30
CA ALA A 807 -31.00 -48.40 -19.97
C ALA A 807 -29.99 -49.59 -20.05
N SER A 808 -29.76 -50.51 -19.08
CA SER A 808 -29.44 -50.51 -17.64
C SER A 808 -29.40 -51.99 -17.16
N THR A 809 -28.23 -52.54 -16.83
CA THR A 809 -27.99 -53.80 -16.06
C THR A 809 -26.51 -53.77 -15.61
N SER A 810 -26.01 -54.07 -14.41
CA SER A 810 -26.44 -54.69 -13.14
C SER A 810 -25.58 -55.93 -12.82
N SER A 811 -24.56 -55.78 -11.98
CA SER A 811 -23.85 -56.85 -11.26
C SER A 811 -23.09 -56.25 -10.07
N GLN A 812 -23.04 -56.98 -8.95
CA GLN A 812 -22.25 -56.69 -7.74
C GLN A 812 -20.90 -57.45 -7.86
N GLU A 813 -19.80 -57.26 -7.12
CA GLU A 813 -19.47 -56.89 -5.72
C GLU A 813 -18.03 -56.26 -5.72
N SER A 814 -17.29 -55.90 -4.67
CA SER A 814 -17.43 -55.97 -3.20
C SER A 814 -16.64 -54.85 -2.47
N ALA A 815 -16.36 -55.00 -1.17
CA ALA A 815 -15.57 -54.07 -0.33
C ALA A 815 -14.40 -54.79 0.43
N PRO A 816 -13.37 -54.06 0.93
CA PRO A 816 -12.11 -54.66 1.42
C PRO A 816 -12.07 -54.97 2.93
N VAL A 817 -11.11 -55.81 3.35
CA VAL A 817 -10.95 -56.29 4.74
C VAL A 817 -9.57 -55.99 5.33
N ARG A 818 -9.51 -55.61 6.62
CA ARG A 818 -8.30 -55.45 7.46
C ARG A 818 -8.02 -56.71 8.30
N ARG A 819 -6.75 -57.04 8.57
CA ARG A 819 -6.17 -57.71 9.79
C ARG A 819 -4.66 -58.00 9.55
N SER A 820 -3.87 -58.52 10.51
CA SER A 820 -3.34 -57.89 11.74
C SER A 820 -2.37 -58.82 12.49
N VAL A 821 -1.14 -58.37 12.79
CA VAL A 821 -0.32 -58.67 14.00
C VAL A 821 -0.14 -60.14 14.50
N ARG A 822 1.09 -60.70 14.47
CA ARG A 822 1.84 -61.18 15.68
C ARG A 822 3.33 -61.59 15.43
N ARG A 823 4.01 -62.07 16.49
CA ARG A 823 5.48 -62.24 16.69
C ARG A 823 5.98 -63.70 16.73
N ARG A 824 7.23 -63.98 16.30
CA ARG A 824 8.39 -64.64 17.00
C ARG A 824 9.52 -64.97 15.97
N ALA A 825 10.81 -64.71 16.23
CA ALA A 825 11.86 -65.51 16.93
C ALA A 825 12.24 -66.83 16.19
N SER A 826 13.51 -67.27 16.03
CA SER A 826 14.84 -66.87 16.60
C SER A 826 16.04 -67.39 15.76
N SER A 827 17.30 -67.10 16.18
CA SER A 827 18.60 -67.78 15.83
C SER A 827 19.14 -67.66 14.38
N ASP A 828 20.45 -67.60 14.08
CA ASP A 828 21.65 -67.59 14.96
C ASP A 828 22.96 -67.01 14.35
N SER A 829 23.82 -66.41 15.21
CA SER A 829 25.31 -66.23 15.08
C SER A 829 25.91 -65.43 13.89
N THR A 830 27.16 -64.91 13.88
CA THR A 830 28.31 -64.86 14.83
C THR A 830 29.15 -63.56 14.66
N SER A 831 29.64 -62.97 15.76
CA SER A 831 30.78 -62.01 15.86
C SER A 831 30.67 -60.64 15.14
N SER A 832 31.35 -59.54 15.54
CA SER A 832 32.45 -59.36 16.52
C SER A 832 32.33 -58.03 17.32
N THR A 833 33.43 -57.47 17.83
CA THR A 833 33.51 -56.30 18.77
C THR A 833 34.77 -55.42 18.48
N ALA A 834 35.03 -54.24 19.07
CA ALA A 834 34.44 -53.50 20.20
C ALA A 834 34.72 -51.97 20.17
N GLN A 835 34.13 -51.21 21.11
CA GLN A 835 34.70 -49.98 21.71
C GLN A 835 35.10 -50.27 23.17
N PRO A 836 35.81 -49.37 23.85
CA PRO A 836 35.46 -49.10 25.26
C PRO A 836 35.32 -47.61 25.62
N ARG A 837 34.50 -47.34 26.65
CA ARG A 837 34.35 -46.07 27.38
C ARG A 837 34.82 -46.24 28.83
N ARG A 838 35.19 -45.15 29.52
CA ARG A 838 34.92 -44.96 30.97
C ARG A 838 34.93 -43.48 31.40
N ARG A 839 34.47 -43.21 32.63
CA ARG A 839 34.25 -41.88 33.26
C ARG A 839 34.93 -41.81 34.63
N ARG A 840 35.41 -40.61 35.01
CA ARG A 840 35.47 -39.96 36.37
C ARG A 840 36.63 -38.93 36.38
N THR A 841 36.67 -37.78 37.05
CA THR A 841 35.77 -36.78 37.70
C THR A 841 36.70 -35.83 38.51
N TYR A 842 36.28 -34.58 38.73
CA TYR A 842 36.80 -33.58 39.71
C TYR A 842 38.00 -32.64 39.39
N ASN A 843 37.75 -31.36 39.73
CA ASN A 843 38.62 -30.22 40.09
C ASN A 843 39.88 -29.86 39.28
N SER A 844 39.86 -28.71 38.60
CA SER A 844 40.42 -27.45 39.13
C SER A 844 40.38 -26.29 38.11
N ALA A 845 40.54 -25.05 38.60
CA ALA A 845 40.70 -23.79 37.85
C ALA A 845 41.34 -22.74 38.80
N PRO A 846 41.82 -21.56 38.34
CA PRO A 846 41.97 -21.06 36.97
C PRO A 846 43.44 -20.68 36.61
N THR A 847 43.68 -20.23 35.38
CA THR A 847 44.94 -19.54 34.99
C THR A 847 44.68 -18.43 33.97
N ALA A 848 45.42 -17.33 34.06
CA ALA A 848 45.31 -16.16 33.18
C ALA A 848 46.65 -15.88 32.44
N PRO A 849 46.63 -15.31 31.22
CA PRO A 849 47.84 -14.88 30.50
C PRO A 849 48.25 -13.44 30.88
N ARG A 850 49.55 -13.11 30.77
CA ARG A 850 50.07 -11.78 31.13
C ARG A 850 51.19 -11.30 30.19
N ALA A 851 50.92 -10.20 29.48
CA ALA A 851 51.83 -9.19 28.92
C ALA A 851 53.00 -9.57 27.95
N PRO A 852 53.19 -8.79 26.87
CA PRO A 852 54.50 -8.47 26.30
C PRO A 852 55.07 -7.12 26.82
N ARG A 853 56.33 -6.78 26.49
CA ARG A 853 57.07 -5.58 26.98
C ARG A 853 57.04 -4.37 26.02
N ARG A 854 57.41 -3.20 26.56
CA ARG A 854 57.50 -1.87 25.90
C ARG A 854 58.77 -1.65 25.05
N THR A 855 58.65 -0.82 24.02
CA THR A 855 59.46 0.38 23.64
C THR A 855 58.65 1.15 22.56
N ALA A 856 58.82 2.44 22.23
CA ALA A 856 59.18 3.64 23.00
C ALA A 856 58.63 4.90 22.25
N ASP A 857 58.55 6.04 22.95
CA ASP A 857 58.49 7.45 22.48
C ASP A 857 57.58 7.94 21.33
N ALA A 858 56.63 8.83 21.68
CA ALA A 858 56.21 10.02 20.91
C ALA A 858 55.41 11.00 21.80
N ALA A 859 55.48 12.32 21.54
CA ALA A 859 54.89 13.37 22.37
C ALA A 859 53.56 13.96 21.79
N PRO A 860 52.69 14.59 22.62
CA PRO A 860 51.40 15.11 22.18
C PRO A 860 51.44 16.56 21.64
N PRO A 861 50.51 16.97 20.75
CA PRO A 861 50.36 18.35 20.28
C PRO A 861 49.58 19.26 21.25
N PRO A 862 49.70 20.60 21.12
CA PRO A 862 49.15 21.59 22.07
C PRO A 862 47.69 21.99 21.80
N ALA A 863 47.07 22.65 22.80
CA ALA A 863 45.71 23.21 22.73
C ALA A 863 45.69 24.72 22.40
N PRO A 864 44.60 25.25 21.82
CA PRO A 864 44.40 26.69 21.59
C PRO A 864 43.89 27.43 22.86
N PRO A 865 44.13 28.75 23.01
CA PRO A 865 43.88 29.50 24.24
C PRO A 865 42.51 30.21 24.31
N ALA A 866 42.15 30.70 25.51
CA ALA A 866 40.97 31.56 25.74
C ALA A 866 41.26 32.70 26.73
N ALA A 867 41.55 33.89 26.21
CA ALA A 867 41.57 35.22 26.85
C ALA A 867 41.79 36.27 25.73
N ARG A 868 41.40 37.56 25.84
CA ARG A 868 40.87 38.36 26.95
C ARG A 868 39.96 39.48 26.39
N LYS A 869 39.22 40.19 27.26
CA LYS A 869 38.55 41.47 26.93
C LYS A 869 39.55 42.59 26.66
N GLU A 870 39.13 43.56 25.84
CA GLU A 870 39.23 44.97 26.21
C GLU A 870 37.80 45.50 26.44
N ASN A 871 37.65 46.47 27.35
CA ASN A 871 36.38 47.00 27.89
C ASN A 871 35.46 45.92 28.51
#